data_AF-A0A091Q4T6-F1
#
_entry.id   AF-A0A091Q4T6-F1
#
_cell.length_a   1.000
_cell.length_b   1.000
_cell.length_c   1.000
_cell.angle_alpha   90.00
_cell.angle_beta   90.00
_cell.angle_gamma   90.00
#
_symmetry.space_group_name_H-M   'P 1'
#
loop_
_entity.id
_entity.type
_entity.pdbx_description
1 polymer ?
#
loop_
_entity_poly.entity_id
_entity_poly.type
_entity_poly.pdbx_seq_one_letter_code
_entity_poly.pdbx_strand_id
1 'polypeptide(L)'
;QLKQSEANADTKEKLPLRLRIFEKFPNRPQMVKISKLPSDFTVPKIRESFMKQFIDRQQQDTSCLLRRLPSASSSSCDHSKRSAIEENKYIDQKLRKSVFSIRARNLLEKETAINKILRACTRQRMLSGSFEGQPAKERSILSVQHHIRQERRSLRHGSNSQRISRGKSLETLTQDHSNTVRYRNAQREDSEIKMIQEKKEQAEMKRKVQEEELRENHPYFDKPLFIVGREHRFRNFCRVVVRARFNASKTDPVTGAVKNTKYHQLYDLLGLVTYLDWVMIIVTICSCISMMFESPFRRVMHAPTLQIAEYVFVIFMSIELNLKIMADGLFFTPTAVIRDFGGVMDIFIYLVSLIFLCWMPQNVPAKSGAQLLMVLRCLRPLRIFKLVPQMRKVVRELFSGFKEIFLVSILLLTLMLVFASFGVQLFAGKLAKCNDPHIISREDCHGIFRINVSVSKNLNLKLRPGEKKPGFWVPRVWANPRNFNFDNVGNAMLALFEVLSLKGWVEVRDVIIHRVGPIHGIYIHVFVFLGCMIGLTLFVGVVIANFNENKVLTLLTVDQRRWEDLKSRLKIAQPLHLPPRPDNDGFRAKMYDITQHPFFKRTIAVLVLAQSVLLSVKWDAADPVTVPLATMSVVFTFIFVLEVTMKIIAMSPSGFWQSRRNRYDLLVTSLGVIWVILHFALLNAYTYMMGACVIVFRFFSICGKHVTLKMLLLTVVVSMYKSFFIIVGMFLLLLCYAFAGVVLFGTVKYGENINRHANFSSAGKAITVLFRIVTGEDWNKIMHDCMVQPPFCTPDNSTYWKTDCGNYAGALMYFCSFYVIIAYIMLNLLVAIIVENFSLFYSTEEDQLLSYNDLRHFQIIWNMVDDKRE
;
A
#
# COMPACT_ATOMS: atom_id res chain seq x y z
N GLN A 1 -6.72 -20.88 17.44
CA GLN A 1 -7.35 -19.95 18.38
C GLN A 1 -7.56 -20.65 19.72
N LEU A 2 -8.48 -21.62 19.84
CA LEU A 2 -8.67 -22.45 21.06
C LEU A 2 -7.40 -23.05 21.70
N LYS A 3 -6.52 -23.72 20.95
CA LYS A 3 -5.28 -24.29 21.53
C LYS A 3 -4.26 -23.25 21.97
N GLN A 4 -4.34 -22.02 21.44
CA GLN A 4 -3.41 -20.95 21.75
C GLN A 4 -3.76 -20.28 23.09
N SER A 5 -5.01 -20.37 23.55
CA SER A 5 -5.36 -19.99 24.93
C SER A 5 -4.80 -20.97 25.97
N GLU A 6 -4.64 -22.25 25.61
CA GLU A 6 -4.08 -23.30 26.49
C GLU A 6 -2.54 -23.29 26.50
N ALA A 7 -1.88 -22.97 25.39
CA ALA A 7 -0.42 -22.96 25.28
C ALA A 7 0.27 -21.71 25.90
N ASN A 8 -0.48 -20.80 26.53
CA ASN A 8 -0.01 -19.47 26.93
C ASN A 8 0.62 -19.38 28.33
N ALA A 9 1.25 -20.45 28.82
CA ALA A 9 1.98 -20.48 30.09
C ALA A 9 3.51 -20.39 29.96
N ASP A 10 4.12 -20.72 28.81
CA ASP A 10 5.58 -21.01 28.76
C ASP A 10 6.36 -20.43 27.57
N THR A 11 6.06 -19.21 27.11
CA THR A 11 6.95 -18.54 26.14
C THR A 11 8.09 -17.82 26.84
N LYS A 12 9.27 -18.45 26.86
CA LYS A 12 10.53 -17.95 27.46
C LYS A 12 10.86 -16.51 27.05
N GLU A 13 10.73 -15.62 28.02
CA GLU A 13 11.14 -14.23 28.04
C GLU A 13 12.68 -14.17 28.17
N LYS A 14 13.39 -13.70 27.14
CA LYS A 14 14.82 -13.37 27.28
C LYS A 14 15.13 -12.02 26.65
N LEU A 15 15.97 -11.24 27.33
CA LEU A 15 16.52 -9.99 26.82
C LEU A 15 17.25 -10.21 25.48
N PRO A 16 17.31 -9.19 24.59
CA PRO A 16 18.13 -9.24 23.38
C PRO A 16 19.59 -9.58 23.71
N LEU A 17 20.26 -10.37 22.87
CA LEU A 17 21.63 -10.84 23.09
C LEU A 17 22.62 -9.73 23.50
N ARG A 18 22.47 -8.53 22.92
CA ARG A 18 23.29 -7.35 23.23
C ARG A 18 23.15 -6.83 24.66
N LEU A 19 21.97 -6.98 25.27
CA LEU A 19 21.67 -6.49 26.63
C LEU A 19 21.95 -7.57 27.69
N ARG A 20 22.01 -8.85 27.30
CA ARG A 20 22.42 -9.95 28.20
C ARG A 20 23.85 -9.85 28.69
N ILE A 21 24.69 -9.02 28.05
CA ILE A 21 26.03 -8.77 28.56
C ILE A 21 25.97 -8.11 29.95
N PHE A 22 24.92 -7.34 30.24
CA PHE A 22 24.68 -6.71 31.53
C PHE A 22 24.12 -7.65 32.60
N GLU A 23 23.64 -8.85 32.23
CA GLU A 23 23.26 -9.91 33.19
C GLU A 23 24.51 -10.59 33.80
N LYS A 24 25.66 -10.53 33.12
CA LYS A 24 26.92 -11.18 33.57
C LYS A 24 27.77 -10.32 34.50
N PHE A 25 27.47 -9.03 34.64
CA PHE A 25 28.23 -8.13 35.51
C PHE A 25 27.63 -8.12 36.93
N PRO A 26 28.44 -8.21 37.99
CA PRO A 26 27.93 -8.17 39.36
C PRO A 26 27.32 -6.81 39.68
N ASN A 27 26.09 -6.80 40.23
CA ASN A 27 25.40 -5.61 40.71
C ASN A 27 26.20 -4.96 41.85
N ARG A 28 27.03 -3.95 41.53
CA ARG A 28 27.67 -3.07 42.53
C ARG A 28 27.09 -1.66 42.37
N PRO A 29 26.09 -1.27 43.17
CA PRO A 29 25.59 0.10 43.15
C PRO A 29 26.67 1.05 43.67
N GLN A 30 27.13 2.00 42.86
CA GLN A 30 27.83 3.18 43.36
C GLN A 30 26.78 4.15 43.91
N MET A 31 26.91 4.54 45.19
CA MET A 31 26.13 5.62 45.79
C MET A 31 26.31 6.89 44.96
N VAL A 32 25.27 7.30 44.23
CA VAL A 32 25.20 8.60 43.58
C VAL A 32 24.99 9.65 44.67
N LYS A 33 25.90 10.62 44.79
CA LYS A 33 25.69 11.83 45.62
C LYS A 33 24.51 12.59 45.01
N ILE A 34 23.36 12.53 45.67
CA ILE A 34 22.22 13.39 45.38
C ILE A 34 22.61 14.82 45.75
N SER A 35 22.86 15.68 44.77
CA SER A 35 22.88 17.13 45.01
C SER A 35 21.44 17.57 45.29
N LYS A 36 21.18 17.96 46.54
CA LYS A 36 19.91 18.54 46.99
C LYS A 36 19.50 19.69 46.07
N LEU A 37 18.32 19.59 45.46
CA LEU A 37 17.54 20.72 44.99
C LEU A 37 16.37 20.92 45.97
N PRO A 38 16.03 22.17 46.36
CA PRO A 38 14.97 22.43 47.33
C PRO A 38 13.60 22.09 46.73
N SER A 39 12.74 21.62 47.63
CA SER A 39 11.34 21.29 47.50
C SER A 39 10.52 22.25 46.62
N ASP A 40 9.91 21.71 45.57
CA ASP A 40 8.55 22.04 45.17
C ASP A 40 7.90 20.80 44.53
N PHE A 41 7.37 19.93 45.39
CA PHE A 41 6.38 18.94 45.02
C PHE A 41 5.22 19.05 46.02
N THR A 42 4.14 19.70 45.59
CA THR A 42 2.83 19.54 46.20
C THR A 42 2.26 18.20 45.74
N VAL A 43 2.25 17.21 46.64
CA VAL A 43 1.49 15.96 46.43
C VAL A 43 0.13 16.13 47.12
N PRO A 44 -1.00 15.92 46.43
CA PRO A 44 -2.30 15.89 47.08
C PRO A 44 -2.43 14.60 47.90
N LYS A 45 -2.88 14.76 49.15
CA LYS A 45 -3.33 13.68 50.03
C LYS A 45 -4.50 12.94 49.37
N ILE A 46 -4.42 11.61 49.22
CA ILE A 46 -5.51 10.68 49.54
C ILE A 46 -4.87 9.32 49.83
N ARG A 47 -5.15 8.84 51.05
CA ARG A 47 -4.65 7.62 51.68
C ARG A 47 -5.63 6.50 51.36
N GLU A 48 -5.19 5.51 50.60
CA GLU A 48 -5.78 4.18 50.58
C GLU A 48 -5.57 3.54 51.95
N SER A 49 -6.54 3.65 52.87
CA SER A 49 -6.62 2.78 54.05
C SER A 49 -8.00 2.76 54.74
N PHE A 50 -9.11 3.01 54.05
CA PHE A 50 -10.44 3.06 54.70
C PHE A 50 -11.61 2.37 53.98
N MET A 51 -11.36 1.63 52.90
CA MET A 51 -12.43 0.89 52.19
C MET A 51 -12.28 -0.64 52.23
N LYS A 52 -11.60 -1.18 53.25
CA LYS A 52 -11.52 -2.63 53.51
C LYS A 52 -12.43 -3.11 54.64
N GLN A 53 -13.51 -2.37 54.93
CA GLN A 53 -14.42 -2.68 56.05
C GLN A 53 -15.90 -2.81 55.65
N PHE A 54 -16.23 -2.92 54.35
CA PHE A 54 -17.61 -3.10 53.88
C PHE A 54 -17.75 -4.15 52.77
N ILE A 55 -16.98 -5.24 52.85
CA ILE A 55 -17.28 -6.48 52.14
C ILE A 55 -17.22 -7.60 53.17
N ASP A 56 -18.30 -7.72 53.95
CA ASP A 56 -18.90 -8.99 54.36
C ASP A 56 -20.07 -8.71 55.31
N ARG A 57 -21.26 -8.56 54.72
CA ARG A 57 -22.49 -9.12 55.30
C ARG A 57 -23.51 -9.37 54.18
N GLN A 58 -23.51 -10.64 53.77
CA GLN A 58 -24.63 -11.41 53.23
C GLN A 58 -26.01 -10.88 53.66
N GLN A 59 -26.95 -10.68 52.73
CA GLN A 59 -27.96 -11.69 52.30
C GLN A 59 -29.17 -11.69 53.26
N GLN A 60 -30.39 -11.78 52.69
CA GLN A 60 -31.73 -11.76 53.34
C GLN A 60 -32.20 -10.35 53.75
N ASP A 61 -33.43 -9.87 53.54
CA ASP A 61 -34.66 -10.47 53.04
C ASP A 61 -35.61 -9.37 52.54
N THR A 62 -36.65 -9.84 51.87
CA THR A 62 -37.79 -9.22 51.20
C THR A 62 -38.72 -8.29 52.01
N SER A 63 -39.34 -7.36 51.27
CA SER A 63 -40.78 -6.96 51.28
C SER A 63 -41.34 -5.86 52.22
N CYS A 64 -42.40 -5.23 51.66
CA CYS A 64 -43.41 -4.30 52.21
C CYS A 64 -43.02 -2.81 52.38
N LEU A 65 -43.57 -1.87 51.61
CA LEU A 65 -44.95 -1.37 51.40
C LEU A 65 -45.38 -0.24 52.37
N LEU A 66 -45.99 0.79 51.76
CA LEU A 66 -47.00 1.75 52.27
C LEU A 66 -46.57 2.98 53.12
N ARG A 67 -46.62 4.14 52.44
CA ARG A 67 -47.62 5.23 52.60
C ARG A 67 -47.51 6.27 53.75
N ARG A 68 -47.70 7.53 53.30
CA ARG A 68 -48.30 8.76 53.92
C ARG A 68 -47.42 9.75 54.73
N LEU A 69 -47.46 10.99 54.24
CA LEU A 69 -47.43 12.30 54.94
C LEU A 69 -48.30 12.33 56.23
N PRO A 70 -48.22 13.31 57.18
CA PRO A 70 -47.91 14.75 56.98
C PRO A 70 -47.20 15.49 58.17
N SER A 71 -47.23 16.85 58.08
CA SER A 71 -47.34 17.88 59.14
C SER A 71 -46.11 18.44 59.87
N ALA A 72 -45.72 19.65 59.43
CA ALA A 72 -45.86 20.96 60.10
C ALA A 72 -45.24 21.26 61.48
N SER A 73 -44.88 22.55 61.60
CA SER A 73 -44.57 23.37 62.80
C SER A 73 -43.12 23.27 63.31
N SER A 74 -42.41 24.31 63.74
CA SER A 74 -42.68 25.75 63.95
C SER A 74 -41.41 26.42 64.49
N SER A 75 -41.40 27.77 64.48
CA SER A 75 -40.62 28.68 65.35
C SER A 75 -39.11 28.82 65.06
N SER A 76 -38.44 29.98 65.12
CA SER A 76 -38.74 31.39 65.49
C SER A 76 -37.52 32.23 65.02
N CYS A 77 -37.69 33.41 64.41
CA CYS A 77 -37.46 34.77 64.98
C CYS A 77 -36.04 34.97 65.58
N ASP A 78 -35.22 35.99 65.26
CA ASP A 78 -35.50 37.41 65.06
C ASP A 78 -34.36 38.22 64.40
N HIS A 79 -34.78 39.28 63.66
CA HIS A 79 -34.27 40.67 63.49
C HIS A 79 -32.75 41.00 63.28
N SER A 80 -32.32 41.97 62.45
CA SER A 80 -32.95 43.20 61.93
C SER A 80 -32.20 43.87 60.73
N LYS A 81 -33.00 44.52 59.84
CA LYS A 81 -32.82 45.78 59.02
C LYS A 81 -31.66 45.86 57.97
N ARG A 82 -31.83 45.98 56.63
CA ARG A 82 -32.67 46.78 55.67
C ARG A 82 -32.07 48.18 55.38
N SER A 83 -31.46 48.46 54.21
CA SER A 83 -32.05 49.08 52.99
C SER A 83 -31.20 48.79 51.71
N ALA A 84 -31.71 48.21 50.61
CA ALA A 84 -32.38 48.81 49.41
C ALA A 84 -31.37 49.47 48.42
N ILE A 85 -31.33 49.31 47.08
CA ILE A 85 -32.27 48.92 45.98
C ILE A 85 -31.43 48.43 44.77
N GLU A 86 -31.85 47.38 44.03
CA GLU A 86 -32.10 47.40 42.56
C GLU A 86 -32.46 46.01 41.98
N GLU A 87 -33.46 46.04 41.09
CA GLU A 87 -34.22 44.94 40.52
C GLU A 87 -33.49 44.24 39.36
N ASN A 88 -33.56 42.90 39.28
CA ASN A 88 -33.71 42.12 38.04
C ASN A 88 -33.52 40.62 38.32
N LYS A 89 -34.59 39.91 38.69
CA LYS A 89 -34.61 38.43 38.75
C LYS A 89 -36.04 37.88 38.70
N TYR A 90 -36.72 38.06 37.58
CA TYR A 90 -38.00 37.37 37.33
C TYR A 90 -38.16 36.74 35.94
N ILE A 91 -37.11 36.76 35.10
CA ILE A 91 -37.20 36.22 33.72
C ILE A 91 -36.65 34.79 33.60
N ASP A 92 -35.80 34.32 34.52
CA ASP A 92 -35.01 33.10 34.27
C ASP A 92 -35.66 31.77 34.71
N GLN A 93 -36.81 31.82 35.40
CA GLN A 93 -37.47 30.59 35.89
C GLN A 93 -38.59 30.07 34.97
N LYS A 94 -39.09 30.89 34.03
CA LYS A 94 -40.11 30.49 33.04
C LYS A 94 -39.50 29.78 31.83
N LEU A 95 -38.24 30.06 31.48
CA LEU A 95 -37.55 29.44 30.33
C LEU A 95 -37.15 27.98 30.59
N ARG A 96 -36.85 27.60 31.85
CA ARG A 96 -36.48 26.20 32.18
C ARG A 96 -37.66 25.22 32.13
N LYS A 97 -38.89 25.68 32.35
CA LYS A 97 -40.10 24.84 32.28
C LYS A 97 -40.57 24.60 30.83
N SER A 98 -40.37 25.56 29.92
CA SER A 98 -40.74 25.38 28.51
C SER A 98 -39.84 24.36 27.80
N VAL A 99 -38.52 24.40 28.06
CA VAL A 99 -37.52 23.51 27.43
C VAL A 99 -37.69 22.04 27.84
N PHE A 100 -38.06 21.75 29.10
CA PHE A 100 -38.36 20.38 29.54
C PHE A 100 -39.67 19.84 28.93
N SER A 101 -40.69 20.69 28.76
CA SER A 101 -41.96 20.26 28.14
C SER A 101 -41.82 19.97 26.64
N ILE A 102 -40.95 20.71 25.92
CA ILE A 102 -40.67 20.50 24.49
C ILE A 102 -39.89 19.19 24.29
N ARG A 103 -38.95 18.86 25.19
CA ARG A 103 -38.17 17.61 25.11
C ARG A 103 -39.01 16.37 25.40
N ALA A 104 -39.96 16.48 26.33
CA ALA A 104 -40.92 15.41 26.63
C ALA A 104 -41.95 15.21 25.50
N ARG A 105 -42.44 16.31 24.88
CA ARG A 105 -43.32 16.24 23.71
C ARG A 105 -42.67 15.54 22.52
N ASN A 106 -41.41 15.85 22.21
CA ASN A 106 -40.69 15.21 21.10
C ASN A 106 -40.43 13.71 21.32
N LEU A 107 -40.33 13.26 22.59
CA LEU A 107 -40.15 11.84 22.91
C LEU A 107 -41.47 11.08 22.80
N LEU A 108 -42.57 11.69 23.26
CA LEU A 108 -43.94 11.17 23.13
C LEU A 108 -44.40 11.16 21.66
N GLU A 109 -44.04 12.15 20.86
CA GLU A 109 -44.29 12.19 19.42
C GLU A 109 -43.49 11.12 18.68
N LYS A 110 -42.23 10.87 19.06
CA LYS A 110 -41.45 9.75 18.53
C LYS A 110 -42.06 8.40 18.90
N GLU A 111 -42.51 8.23 20.15
CA GLU A 111 -43.13 6.99 20.61
C GLU A 111 -44.50 6.75 19.96
N THR A 112 -45.29 7.80 19.77
CA THR A 112 -46.58 7.72 19.05
C THR A 112 -46.39 7.53 17.54
N ALA A 113 -45.33 8.07 16.95
CA ALA A 113 -44.95 7.81 15.56
C ALA A 113 -44.50 6.35 15.37
N ILE A 114 -43.65 5.83 16.25
CA ILE A 114 -43.24 4.41 16.25
C ILE A 114 -44.44 3.49 16.45
N ASN A 115 -45.35 3.83 17.37
CA ASN A 115 -46.58 3.07 17.59
C ASN A 115 -47.57 3.19 16.42
N LYS A 116 -47.63 4.33 15.71
CA LYS A 116 -48.39 4.47 14.46
C LYS A 116 -47.78 3.63 13.34
N ILE A 117 -46.46 3.58 13.23
CA ILE A 117 -45.74 2.74 12.24
C ILE A 117 -45.97 1.27 12.53
N LEU A 118 -45.86 0.83 13.79
CA LEU A 118 -46.18 -0.54 14.21
C LEU A 118 -47.64 -0.88 13.89
N ARG A 119 -48.60 -0.02 14.20
CA ARG A 119 -50.02 -0.26 13.88
C ARG A 119 -50.34 -0.19 12.39
N ALA A 120 -49.59 0.58 11.60
CA ALA A 120 -49.73 0.62 10.14
C ALA A 120 -49.14 -0.65 9.50
N CYS A 121 -48.00 -1.12 9.99
CA CYS A 121 -47.34 -2.35 9.55
C CYS A 121 -48.17 -3.60 9.92
N THR A 122 -48.77 -3.62 11.12
CA THR A 122 -49.70 -4.67 11.55
C THR A 122 -51.00 -4.63 10.74
N ARG A 123 -51.52 -3.45 10.40
CA ARG A 123 -52.69 -3.33 9.51
C ARG A 123 -52.41 -3.78 8.07
N GLN A 124 -51.25 -3.46 7.51
CA GLN A 124 -50.83 -3.98 6.20
C GLN A 124 -50.64 -5.51 6.21
N ARG A 125 -50.18 -6.09 7.32
CA ARG A 125 -50.13 -7.55 7.49
C ARG A 125 -51.51 -8.19 7.58
N MET A 126 -52.46 -7.56 8.26
CA MET A 126 -53.83 -8.07 8.41
C MET A 126 -54.66 -7.92 7.12
N LEU A 127 -54.40 -6.90 6.31
CA LEU A 127 -55.02 -6.70 4.99
C LEU A 127 -54.45 -7.61 3.89
N SER A 128 -53.30 -8.25 4.13
CA SER A 128 -52.66 -9.20 3.19
C SER A 128 -53.02 -10.65 3.52
N GLY A 129 -54.32 -10.91 3.77
CA GLY A 129 -54.85 -12.23 4.01
C GLY A 129 -54.59 -13.16 2.83
N SER A 130 -53.74 -14.16 3.04
CA SER A 130 -53.73 -15.42 2.29
C SER A 130 -53.11 -16.47 3.20
N PHE A 131 -53.99 -17.14 3.94
CA PHE A 131 -53.77 -18.48 4.46
C PHE A 131 -54.45 -19.39 3.44
N GLU A 132 -53.67 -19.93 2.49
CA GLU A 132 -53.81 -21.23 1.83
C GLU A 132 -52.85 -21.28 0.63
N GLY A 133 -52.00 -22.32 0.60
CA GLY A 133 -51.16 -22.68 -0.55
C GLY A 133 -49.77 -22.02 -0.60
N GLN A 134 -48.72 -22.83 -0.45
CA GLN A 134 -47.35 -22.46 -0.80
C GLN A 134 -47.28 -21.96 -2.26
N PRO A 135 -46.45 -20.94 -2.53
CA PRO A 135 -45.14 -21.23 -3.10
C PRO A 135 -44.03 -20.51 -2.33
N ALA A 136 -42.79 -20.97 -2.51
CA ALA A 136 -41.59 -20.46 -1.85
C ALA A 136 -41.46 -18.92 -1.96
N LYS A 137 -41.91 -18.20 -0.94
CA LYS A 137 -41.60 -16.77 -0.78
C LYS A 137 -40.14 -16.66 -0.33
N GLU A 138 -39.32 -15.98 -1.11
CA GLU A 138 -38.00 -15.50 -0.70
C GLU A 138 -38.13 -14.83 0.67
N ARG A 139 -37.65 -15.50 1.72
CA ARG A 139 -37.71 -14.98 3.09
C ARG A 139 -36.64 -13.91 3.24
N SER A 140 -36.97 -12.77 3.84
CA SER A 140 -35.97 -11.72 4.09
C SER A 140 -34.83 -12.24 4.97
N ILE A 141 -33.60 -11.82 4.68
CA ILE A 141 -32.39 -12.22 5.44
C ILE A 141 -32.55 -11.99 6.96
N LEU A 142 -33.24 -10.91 7.34
CA LEU A 142 -33.51 -10.58 8.74
C LEU A 142 -34.46 -11.57 9.39
N SER A 143 -35.48 -12.03 8.66
CA SER A 143 -36.43 -13.04 9.12
C SER A 143 -35.74 -14.39 9.32
N VAL A 144 -34.94 -14.82 8.34
CA VAL A 144 -34.17 -16.06 8.41
C VAL A 144 -33.22 -16.04 9.61
N GLN A 145 -32.44 -14.97 9.76
CA GLN A 145 -31.49 -14.84 10.87
C GLN A 145 -32.20 -14.71 12.23
N HIS A 146 -33.41 -14.15 12.26
CA HIS A 146 -34.23 -14.11 13.47
C HIS A 146 -34.74 -15.51 13.85
N HIS A 147 -35.23 -16.29 12.90
CA HIS A 147 -35.63 -17.69 13.12
C HIS A 147 -34.46 -18.53 13.63
N ILE A 148 -33.28 -18.43 13.02
CA ILE A 148 -32.07 -19.13 13.49
C ILE A 148 -31.73 -18.72 14.93
N ARG A 149 -31.81 -17.43 15.26
CA ARG A 149 -31.57 -16.95 16.63
C ARG A 149 -32.62 -17.46 17.62
N GLN A 150 -33.89 -17.58 17.21
CA GLN A 150 -34.96 -18.12 18.04
C GLN A 150 -34.81 -19.62 18.28
N GLU A 151 -34.54 -20.42 17.24
CA GLU A 151 -34.26 -21.85 17.37
C GLU A 151 -33.07 -22.09 18.31
N ARG A 152 -32.01 -21.29 18.16
CA ARG A 152 -30.84 -21.37 19.05
C ARG A 152 -31.14 -21.02 20.51
N ARG A 153 -32.13 -20.16 20.75
CA ARG A 153 -32.63 -19.85 22.11
C ARG A 153 -33.54 -20.97 22.63
N SER A 154 -34.38 -21.56 21.78
CA SER A 154 -35.26 -22.68 22.14
C SER A 154 -34.47 -23.95 22.51
N LEU A 155 -33.40 -24.26 21.78
CA LEU A 155 -32.46 -25.34 22.12
C LEU A 155 -31.73 -25.10 23.45
N ARG A 156 -31.56 -23.84 23.85
CA ARG A 156 -30.98 -23.44 25.15
C ARG A 156 -31.98 -23.48 26.31
N HIS A 157 -33.28 -23.56 26.04
CA HIS A 157 -34.34 -23.68 27.03
C HIS A 157 -35.04 -25.05 27.01
N GLY A 158 -34.77 -25.88 26.00
CA GLY A 158 -35.29 -27.25 25.87
C GLY A 158 -34.63 -28.30 26.75
N SER A 159 -33.66 -27.96 27.61
CA SER A 159 -32.98 -28.96 28.46
C SER A 159 -33.72 -29.32 29.75
N ASN A 160 -34.94 -28.84 29.99
CA ASN A 160 -35.67 -29.09 31.24
C ASN A 160 -37.08 -29.69 31.07
N SER A 161 -37.49 -30.12 29.88
CA SER A 161 -38.75 -30.87 29.76
C SER A 161 -38.70 -31.85 28.59
N GLN A 162 -38.19 -33.04 28.86
CA GLN A 162 -38.70 -34.30 28.32
C GLN A 162 -37.89 -35.46 28.91
N ARG A 163 -38.51 -36.18 29.85
CA ARG A 163 -38.10 -37.52 30.25
C ARG A 163 -39.30 -38.43 30.04
N ILE A 164 -39.02 -39.64 29.54
CA ILE A 164 -39.90 -40.84 29.39
C ILE A 164 -40.57 -40.86 27.99
N SER A 165 -40.36 -41.83 27.07
CA SER A 165 -39.98 -43.24 27.18
C SER A 165 -39.26 -43.80 25.94
N ARG A 166 -38.35 -44.77 26.18
CA ARG A 166 -37.97 -45.97 25.39
C ARG A 166 -37.61 -45.88 23.89
N GLY A 167 -36.40 -46.38 23.58
CA GLY A 167 -36.06 -47.06 22.31
C GLY A 167 -34.76 -46.59 21.67
N LYS A 168 -33.69 -47.38 21.75
CA LYS A 168 -32.32 -47.08 21.29
C LYS A 168 -32.20 -47.02 19.76
N SER A 169 -31.48 -46.01 19.26
CA SER A 169 -30.49 -46.13 18.17
C SER A 169 -29.29 -45.20 18.49
N LEU A 170 -28.08 -45.73 18.36
CA LEU A 170 -26.81 -45.27 18.94
C LEU A 170 -25.99 -44.40 17.98
N GLU A 171 -26.60 -43.45 17.24
CA GLU A 171 -25.86 -42.66 16.23
C GLU A 171 -25.95 -41.13 16.37
N THR A 172 -26.67 -40.59 17.34
CA THR A 172 -26.92 -39.13 17.44
C THR A 172 -26.22 -38.41 18.59
N LEU A 173 -25.32 -39.07 19.32
CA LEU A 173 -24.59 -38.45 20.44
C LEU A 173 -23.27 -37.77 20.07
N THR A 174 -22.81 -37.89 18.82
CA THR A 174 -21.55 -37.27 18.35
C THR A 174 -21.73 -35.89 17.70
N GLN A 175 -22.98 -35.47 17.43
CA GLN A 175 -23.25 -34.24 16.67
C GLN A 175 -23.67 -33.05 17.54
N ASP A 176 -24.30 -33.27 18.70
CA ASP A 176 -24.83 -32.20 19.57
C ASP A 176 -23.77 -31.50 20.44
N HIS A 177 -22.64 -32.15 20.70
CA HIS A 177 -21.50 -31.50 21.37
C HIS A 177 -20.72 -30.55 20.44
N SER A 178 -20.94 -30.63 19.12
CA SER A 178 -20.20 -29.82 18.14
C SER A 178 -20.76 -28.40 17.97
N ASN A 179 -22.07 -28.21 18.17
CA ASN A 179 -22.78 -26.98 17.84
C ASN A 179 -22.91 -25.97 19.00
N THR A 180 -22.96 -26.46 20.25
CA THR A 180 -22.92 -25.61 21.46
C THR A 180 -21.52 -25.10 21.78
N VAL A 181 -20.49 -25.85 21.41
CA VAL A 181 -19.08 -25.45 21.52
C VAL A 181 -18.75 -24.30 20.55
N ARG A 182 -19.26 -24.32 19.31
CA ARG A 182 -19.03 -23.27 18.30
C ARG A 182 -19.45 -21.85 18.71
N TYR A 183 -20.46 -21.67 19.56
CA TYR A 183 -20.96 -20.32 19.91
C TYR A 183 -20.34 -19.72 21.17
N ARG A 184 -19.87 -20.54 22.12
CA ARG A 184 -18.96 -20.07 23.18
C ARG A 184 -17.61 -19.66 22.59
N ASN A 185 -17.21 -20.23 21.45
CA ASN A 185 -15.96 -19.91 20.77
C ASN A 185 -16.01 -18.54 20.09
N ALA A 186 -17.05 -18.17 19.32
CA ALA A 186 -17.07 -16.87 18.62
C ALA A 186 -17.03 -15.63 19.55
N GLN A 187 -17.67 -15.68 20.72
CA GLN A 187 -17.65 -14.58 21.70
C GLN A 187 -16.37 -14.60 22.56
N ARG A 188 -15.73 -15.78 22.69
CA ARG A 188 -14.37 -15.92 23.24
C ARG A 188 -13.32 -15.43 22.25
N GLU A 189 -13.47 -15.64 20.95
CA GLU A 189 -12.47 -15.29 19.92
C GLU A 189 -12.23 -13.78 19.79
N ASP A 190 -13.28 -12.95 19.84
CA ASP A 190 -13.13 -11.48 19.89
C ASP A 190 -12.48 -11.01 21.22
N SER A 191 -12.73 -11.75 22.30
CA SER A 191 -12.09 -11.52 23.61
C SER A 191 -10.63 -12.02 23.62
N GLU A 192 -10.32 -13.06 22.84
CA GLU A 192 -9.00 -13.68 22.69
C GLU A 192 -8.07 -12.80 21.84
N ILE A 193 -8.56 -12.19 20.76
CA ILE A 193 -7.78 -11.23 19.95
C ILE A 193 -7.43 -9.99 20.79
N LYS A 194 -8.40 -9.47 21.56
CA LYS A 194 -8.13 -8.38 22.51
C LYS A 194 -7.14 -8.81 23.59
N MET A 195 -7.26 -10.01 24.15
CA MET A 195 -6.26 -10.54 25.10
C MET A 195 -4.86 -10.67 24.49
N ILE A 196 -4.73 -11.05 23.22
CA ILE A 196 -3.43 -11.13 22.53
C ILE A 196 -2.82 -9.73 22.37
N GLN A 197 -3.64 -8.72 22.02
CA GLN A 197 -3.22 -7.32 21.95
C GLN A 197 -2.78 -6.81 23.33
N GLU A 198 -3.59 -7.03 24.36
CA GLU A 198 -3.29 -6.67 25.74
C GLU A 198 -2.03 -7.38 26.26
N LYS A 199 -1.82 -8.66 25.95
CA LYS A 199 -0.58 -9.37 26.32
C LYS A 199 0.65 -8.88 25.57
N LYS A 200 0.53 -8.49 24.30
CA LYS A 200 1.64 -7.88 23.54
C LYS A 200 2.03 -6.53 24.15
N GLU A 201 1.04 -5.73 24.53
CA GLU A 201 1.25 -4.46 25.25
C GLU A 201 1.84 -4.69 26.65
N GLN A 202 1.36 -5.69 27.39
CA GLN A 202 1.92 -6.08 28.68
C GLN A 202 3.36 -6.59 28.57
N ALA A 203 3.70 -7.36 27.52
CA ALA A 203 5.07 -7.82 27.27
C ALA A 203 6.01 -6.66 26.92
N GLU A 204 5.54 -5.68 26.13
CA GLU A 204 6.30 -4.44 25.90
C GLU A 204 6.46 -3.61 27.17
N MET A 205 5.42 -3.50 28.01
CA MET A 205 5.50 -2.83 29.31
C MET A 205 6.51 -3.52 30.24
N LYS A 206 6.45 -4.85 30.38
CA LYS A 206 7.40 -5.60 31.22
C LYS A 206 8.84 -5.49 30.72
N ARG A 207 9.05 -5.47 29.40
CA ARG A 207 10.38 -5.19 28.82
C ARG A 207 10.87 -3.79 29.14
N LYS A 208 10.01 -2.78 29.06
CA LYS A 208 10.35 -1.40 29.45
C LYS A 208 10.72 -1.33 30.93
N VAL A 209 9.96 -2.01 31.79
CA VAL A 209 10.24 -2.09 33.23
C VAL A 209 11.59 -2.77 33.48
N GLN A 210 11.90 -3.90 32.82
CA GLN A 210 13.21 -4.55 32.93
C GLN A 210 14.36 -3.66 32.39
N GLU A 211 14.14 -2.92 31.30
CA GLU A 211 15.11 -1.95 30.79
C GLU A 211 15.32 -0.77 31.73
N GLU A 212 14.27 -0.30 32.40
CA GLU A 212 14.33 0.74 33.43
C GLU A 212 15.04 0.24 34.69
N GLU A 213 14.77 -0.99 35.11
CA GLU A 213 15.44 -1.65 36.23
C GLU A 213 16.95 -1.84 35.96
N LEU A 214 17.33 -2.25 34.74
CA LEU A 214 18.74 -2.28 34.31
C LEU A 214 19.36 -0.87 34.26
N ARG A 215 18.58 0.16 33.93
CA ARG A 215 19.01 1.56 33.92
C ARG A 215 19.30 2.09 35.32
N GLU A 216 18.50 1.71 36.30
CA GLU A 216 18.66 2.09 37.69
C GLU A 216 19.79 1.32 38.36
N ASN A 217 19.90 0.01 38.12
CA ASN A 217 20.80 -0.86 38.88
C ASN A 217 22.24 -0.93 38.34
N HIS A 218 22.49 -0.71 37.04
CA HIS A 218 23.80 -0.99 36.45
C HIS A 218 24.57 0.28 36.04
N PRO A 219 25.74 0.63 36.62
CA PRO A 219 26.40 1.93 36.45
C PRO A 219 26.95 2.23 35.03
N TYR A 220 27.12 1.21 34.19
CA TYR A 220 27.56 1.35 32.79
C TYR A 220 26.43 1.31 31.76
N PHE A 221 25.19 1.02 32.19
CA PHE A 221 24.04 0.99 31.31
C PHE A 221 23.60 2.42 30.94
N ASP A 222 23.21 2.65 29.68
CA ASP A 222 22.81 3.97 29.17
C ASP A 222 23.91 5.07 29.28
N LYS A 223 25.20 4.71 29.15
CA LYS A 223 26.31 5.67 28.97
C LYS A 223 26.77 5.69 27.50
N PRO A 224 26.59 6.80 26.75
CA PRO A 224 27.08 6.93 25.39
C PRO A 224 28.61 6.77 25.35
N LEU A 225 29.09 5.80 24.57
CA LEU A 225 30.52 5.50 24.38
C LEU A 225 31.31 5.22 25.69
N PHE A 226 30.63 4.94 26.81
CA PHE A 226 31.22 4.81 28.15
C PHE A 226 31.99 6.04 28.70
N ILE A 227 32.13 7.11 27.90
CA ILE A 227 32.90 8.32 28.24
C ILE A 227 31.99 9.44 28.78
N VAL A 228 30.77 9.57 28.26
CA VAL A 228 29.86 10.65 28.64
C VAL A 228 28.98 10.21 29.82
N GLY A 229 29.11 10.91 30.96
CA GLY A 229 28.27 10.68 32.15
C GLY A 229 26.77 10.89 31.88
N ARG A 230 25.91 10.18 32.62
CA ARG A 230 24.45 10.17 32.41
C ARG A 230 23.80 11.56 32.45
N GLU A 231 24.31 12.45 33.31
CA GLU A 231 23.76 13.79 33.58
C GLU A 231 24.55 14.93 32.91
N HIS A 232 25.45 14.62 31.97
CA HIS A 232 26.25 15.67 31.35
C HIS A 232 25.38 16.67 30.56
N ARG A 233 25.57 17.99 30.81
CA ARG A 233 24.75 19.06 30.19
C ARG A 233 24.67 18.97 28.67
N PHE A 234 25.78 18.60 28.02
CA PHE A 234 25.84 18.43 26.56
C PHE A 234 24.95 17.28 26.07
N ARG A 235 24.86 16.16 26.81
CA ARG A 235 23.97 15.04 26.45
C ARG A 235 22.51 15.47 26.51
N ASN A 236 22.15 16.27 27.51
CA ASN A 236 20.79 16.79 27.64
C ASN A 236 20.44 17.71 26.47
N PHE A 237 21.36 18.59 26.07
CA PHE A 237 21.21 19.39 24.85
C PHE A 237 21.01 18.50 23.61
N CYS A 238 21.87 17.51 23.37
CA CYS A 238 21.72 16.59 22.24
C CYS A 238 20.39 15.83 22.27
N ARG A 239 19.95 15.35 23.44
CA ARG A 239 18.65 14.66 23.59
C ARG A 239 17.47 15.57 23.24
N VAL A 240 17.49 16.83 23.67
CA VAL A 240 16.45 17.82 23.34
C VAL A 240 16.39 18.02 21.83
N VAL A 241 17.54 18.25 21.17
CA VAL A 241 17.59 18.48 19.72
C VAL A 241 17.16 17.24 18.92
N VAL A 242 17.66 16.06 19.27
CA VAL A 242 17.35 14.81 18.55
C VAL A 242 15.87 14.42 18.69
N ARG A 243 15.25 14.67 19.86
CA ARG A 243 13.86 14.27 20.14
C ARG A 243 12.83 15.35 19.82
N ALA A 244 13.25 16.56 19.48
CA ALA A 244 12.35 17.64 19.12
C ALA A 244 11.46 17.26 17.92
N ARG A 245 10.14 17.38 18.11
CA ARG A 245 9.08 17.04 17.16
C ARG A 245 7.99 18.09 17.19
N PHE A 246 7.31 18.26 16.08
CA PHE A 246 6.10 19.07 16.03
C PHE A 246 4.96 18.35 16.76
N ASN A 247 4.41 18.99 17.80
CA ASN A 247 3.29 18.43 18.56
C ASN A 247 1.97 18.94 17.96
N ALA A 248 1.26 18.07 17.24
CA ALA A 248 0.03 18.43 16.52
C ALA A 248 -1.15 18.77 17.45
N SER A 249 -1.18 18.18 18.65
CA SER A 249 -2.23 18.42 19.64
C SER A 249 -1.88 19.62 20.52
N LYS A 250 -2.55 20.76 20.29
CA LYS A 250 -2.71 21.77 21.35
C LYS A 250 -3.80 21.27 22.30
N THR A 251 -3.39 20.71 23.43
CA THR A 251 -4.28 20.48 24.58
C THR A 251 -4.47 21.80 25.31
N ASP A 252 -5.72 22.21 25.52
CA ASP A 252 -6.00 23.39 26.34
C ASP A 252 -5.46 23.16 27.77
N PRO A 253 -4.65 24.07 28.32
CA PRO A 253 -3.98 23.87 29.61
C PRO A 253 -4.95 23.79 30.81
N VAL A 254 -6.21 24.22 30.62
CA VAL A 254 -7.24 24.27 31.68
C VAL A 254 -8.23 23.11 31.59
N THR A 255 -8.55 22.61 30.39
CA THR A 255 -9.61 21.60 30.18
C THR A 255 -9.07 20.25 29.73
N GLY A 256 -7.80 20.15 29.33
CA GLY A 256 -7.21 18.91 28.79
C GLY A 256 -7.82 18.43 27.48
N ALA A 257 -8.79 19.17 26.92
CA ALA A 257 -9.46 18.80 25.68
C ALA A 257 -8.54 19.05 24.48
N VAL A 258 -8.42 18.06 23.60
CA VAL A 258 -7.68 18.19 22.34
C VAL A 258 -8.49 19.09 21.40
N LYS A 259 -7.95 20.25 21.06
CA LYS A 259 -8.61 21.17 20.14
C LYS A 259 -8.52 20.61 18.72
N ASN A 260 -9.66 20.22 18.14
CA ASN A 260 -9.72 19.75 16.75
C ASN A 260 -9.36 20.89 15.79
N THR A 261 -8.15 20.85 15.23
CA THR A 261 -7.69 21.81 14.22
C THR A 261 -8.18 21.39 12.82
N LYS A 262 -8.56 22.37 11.98
CA LYS A 262 -9.09 22.12 10.63
C LYS A 262 -8.12 21.36 9.70
N TYR A 263 -6.82 21.32 10.02
CA TYR A 263 -5.76 20.69 9.23
C TYR A 263 -5.00 19.61 10.01
N HIS A 264 -5.70 18.81 10.81
CA HIS A 264 -5.09 17.74 11.63
C HIS A 264 -4.17 16.80 10.83
N GLN A 265 -4.55 16.41 9.60
CA GLN A 265 -3.72 15.55 8.74
C GLN A 265 -2.39 16.19 8.36
N LEU A 266 -2.36 17.51 8.13
CA LEU A 266 -1.12 18.22 7.82
C LEU A 266 -0.23 18.28 9.07
N TYR A 267 -0.80 18.53 10.24
CA TYR A 267 -0.05 18.55 11.49
C TYR A 267 0.47 17.16 11.90
N ASP A 268 -0.30 16.09 11.66
CA ASP A 268 0.16 14.71 11.81
C ASP A 268 1.31 14.40 10.85
N LEU A 269 1.24 14.90 9.60
CA LEU A 269 2.33 14.77 8.65
C LEU A 269 3.59 15.48 9.18
N LEU A 270 3.49 16.74 9.62
CA LEU A 270 4.63 17.47 10.20
C LEU A 270 5.19 16.77 11.46
N GLY A 271 4.32 16.15 12.27
CA GLY A 271 4.70 15.38 13.46
C GLY A 271 5.20 13.96 13.19
N LEU A 272 5.27 13.52 11.92
CA LEU A 272 5.61 12.14 11.55
C LEU A 272 7.03 11.74 12.00
N VAL A 273 7.99 12.66 11.90
CA VAL A 273 9.40 12.46 12.27
C VAL A 273 9.96 13.67 13.04
N THR A 274 11.17 13.54 13.59
CA THR A 274 11.86 14.63 14.31
C THR A 274 12.27 15.73 13.33
N TYR A 275 12.50 16.95 13.83
CA TYR A 275 13.03 18.02 12.98
C TYR A 275 14.38 17.65 12.36
N LEU A 276 15.23 16.96 13.13
CA LEU A 276 16.50 16.44 12.64
C LEU A 276 16.27 15.46 11.47
N ASP A 277 15.37 14.50 11.63
CA ASP A 277 15.06 13.53 10.56
C ASP A 277 14.43 14.21 9.33
N TRP A 278 13.60 15.25 9.50
CA TRP A 278 13.07 16.06 8.39
C TRP A 278 14.17 16.75 7.58
N VAL A 279 15.10 17.42 8.28
CA VAL A 279 16.28 18.03 7.64
C VAL A 279 17.05 16.98 6.86
N MET A 280 17.26 15.80 7.44
CA MET A 280 17.99 14.72 6.77
C MET A 280 17.25 14.11 5.58
N ILE A 281 15.92 14.02 5.62
CA ILE A 281 15.12 13.60 4.47
C ILE A 281 15.33 14.58 3.31
N ILE A 282 15.22 15.89 3.59
CA ILE A 282 15.40 16.94 2.57
C ILE A 282 16.82 16.91 2.01
N VAL A 283 17.84 16.85 2.88
CA VAL A 283 19.25 16.76 2.47
C VAL A 283 19.50 15.51 1.61
N THR A 284 18.91 14.37 1.97
CA THR A 284 19.03 13.13 1.20
C THR A 284 18.36 13.27 -0.17
N ILE A 285 17.17 13.87 -0.24
CA ILE A 285 16.46 14.11 -1.51
C ILE A 285 17.26 15.08 -2.40
N CYS A 286 17.73 16.21 -1.88
CA CYS A 286 18.57 17.15 -2.62
C CYS A 286 19.87 16.50 -3.13
N SER A 287 20.48 15.63 -2.32
CA SER A 287 21.66 14.87 -2.71
C SER A 287 21.35 13.87 -3.84
N CYS A 288 20.22 13.16 -3.77
CA CYS A 288 19.77 12.27 -4.84
C CYS A 288 19.46 13.05 -6.13
N ILE A 289 18.83 14.22 -6.03
CA ILE A 289 18.57 15.09 -7.19
C ILE A 289 19.88 15.55 -7.82
N SER A 290 20.89 15.91 -7.03
CA SER A 290 22.23 16.24 -7.55
C SER A 290 22.86 15.05 -8.29
N MET A 291 22.77 13.85 -7.71
CA MET A 291 23.25 12.61 -8.36
C MET A 291 22.53 12.29 -9.68
N MET A 292 21.28 12.73 -9.87
CA MET A 292 20.58 12.56 -11.15
C MET A 292 21.23 13.35 -12.30
N PHE A 293 21.98 14.41 -12.00
CA PHE A 293 22.71 15.19 -13.00
C PHE A 293 24.12 14.67 -13.28
N GLU A 294 24.55 13.63 -12.56
CA GLU A 294 25.82 12.96 -12.83
C GLU A 294 25.73 12.09 -14.08
N SER A 295 26.80 12.12 -14.87
CA SER A 295 26.99 11.29 -16.05
C SER A 295 28.49 10.97 -16.21
N PRO A 296 28.87 10.01 -17.06
CA PRO A 296 30.28 9.71 -17.31
C PRO A 296 31.08 10.95 -17.78
N PHE A 297 30.42 11.87 -18.48
CA PHE A 297 31.03 13.11 -18.99
C PHE A 297 30.93 14.28 -17.99
N ARG A 298 29.83 14.37 -17.22
CA ARG A 298 29.63 15.38 -16.18
C ARG A 298 29.76 14.73 -14.79
N ARG A 299 31.01 14.67 -14.30
CA ARG A 299 31.39 13.96 -13.07
C ARG A 299 31.44 14.91 -11.87
N VAL A 300 31.02 14.42 -10.70
CA VAL A 300 31.10 15.18 -9.44
C VAL A 300 32.53 15.59 -9.08
N MET A 301 33.54 14.79 -9.47
CA MET A 301 34.95 15.08 -9.16
C MET A 301 35.50 16.34 -9.86
N HIS A 302 34.92 16.72 -11.00
CA HIS A 302 35.36 17.86 -11.81
C HIS A 302 34.36 19.03 -11.80
N ALA A 303 33.07 18.77 -11.52
CA ALA A 303 32.02 19.79 -11.54
C ALA A 303 31.71 20.30 -10.12
N PRO A 304 32.14 21.52 -9.74
CA PRO A 304 31.97 22.03 -8.37
C PRO A 304 30.50 22.19 -7.98
N THR A 305 29.61 22.46 -8.95
CA THR A 305 28.17 22.57 -8.70
C THR A 305 27.55 21.30 -8.13
N LEU A 306 28.02 20.12 -8.56
CA LEU A 306 27.55 18.82 -8.06
C LEU A 306 28.14 18.50 -6.67
N GLN A 307 29.33 19.03 -6.38
CA GLN A 307 30.01 18.84 -5.10
C GLN A 307 29.27 19.53 -3.95
N ILE A 308 28.58 20.64 -4.21
CA ILE A 308 27.81 21.38 -3.19
C ILE A 308 26.88 20.43 -2.42
N ALA A 309 26.12 19.61 -3.13
CA ALA A 309 25.20 18.66 -2.51
C ALA A 309 25.93 17.51 -1.77
N GLU A 310 27.13 17.14 -2.22
CA GLU A 310 27.97 16.12 -1.56
C GLU A 310 28.52 16.63 -0.22
N TYR A 311 29.07 17.85 -0.21
CA TYR A 311 29.52 18.52 1.01
C TYR A 311 28.37 18.71 2.00
N VAL A 312 27.24 19.25 1.55
CA VAL A 312 26.05 19.43 2.38
C VAL A 312 25.60 18.08 2.96
N PHE A 313 25.55 17.02 2.16
CA PHE A 313 25.17 15.70 2.63
C PHE A 313 26.09 15.17 3.73
N VAL A 314 27.42 15.20 3.52
CA VAL A 314 28.39 14.65 4.48
C VAL A 314 28.45 15.48 5.77
N ILE A 315 28.38 16.82 5.68
CA ILE A 315 28.41 17.69 6.86
C ILE A 315 27.17 17.48 7.72
N PHE A 316 25.97 17.55 7.14
CA PHE A 316 24.73 17.36 7.88
C PHE A 316 24.62 15.93 8.44
N MET A 317 25.10 14.92 7.71
CA MET A 317 25.14 13.54 8.20
C MET A 317 26.13 13.38 9.37
N SER A 318 27.28 14.04 9.31
CA SER A 318 28.24 14.06 10.43
C SER A 318 27.62 14.68 11.67
N ILE A 319 26.93 15.81 11.52
CA ILE A 319 26.23 16.49 12.62
C ILE A 319 25.16 15.58 13.21
N GLU A 320 24.28 15.02 12.38
CA GLU A 320 23.22 14.13 12.84
C GLU A 320 23.77 12.89 13.56
N LEU A 321 24.75 12.19 12.98
CA LEU A 321 25.33 11.01 13.63
C LEU A 321 25.97 11.38 14.96
N ASN A 322 26.74 12.47 15.04
CA ASN A 322 27.32 12.91 16.30
C ASN A 322 26.23 13.27 17.33
N LEU A 323 25.19 14.00 16.94
CA LEU A 323 24.06 14.32 17.82
C LEU A 323 23.36 13.06 18.35
N LYS A 324 23.08 12.08 17.46
CA LYS A 324 22.43 10.83 17.83
C LYS A 324 23.33 9.94 18.69
N ILE A 325 24.61 9.83 18.37
CA ILE A 325 25.59 9.04 19.15
C ILE A 325 25.74 9.64 20.54
N MET A 326 25.82 10.97 20.68
CA MET A 326 25.97 11.63 21.98
C MET A 326 24.68 11.61 22.81
N ALA A 327 23.50 11.70 22.18
CA ALA A 327 22.22 11.65 22.86
C ALA A 327 21.87 10.23 23.35
N ASP A 328 21.86 9.30 22.40
CA ASP A 328 21.28 7.96 22.57
C ASP A 328 22.34 6.86 22.64
N GLY A 329 23.62 7.11 22.34
CA GLY A 329 24.69 6.10 22.38
C GLY A 329 24.82 5.26 21.11
N LEU A 330 25.98 4.61 20.95
CA LEU A 330 26.32 3.86 19.72
C LEU A 330 25.78 2.42 19.69
N PHE A 331 26.04 1.61 20.74
CA PHE A 331 25.72 0.17 20.78
C PHE A 331 24.90 -0.25 22.02
N PHE A 332 25.32 0.15 23.23
CA PHE A 332 24.88 -0.45 24.50
C PHE A 332 23.72 0.29 25.18
N THR A 333 22.82 0.86 24.39
CA THR A 333 21.65 1.60 24.87
C THR A 333 20.37 1.08 24.21
N PRO A 334 19.21 1.21 24.88
CA PRO A 334 17.94 0.71 24.35
C PRO A 334 17.58 1.36 23.00
N THR A 335 17.86 2.66 22.86
CA THR A 335 17.66 3.46 21.65
C THR A 335 18.96 3.74 20.88
N ALA A 336 19.94 2.82 20.95
CA ALA A 336 21.22 2.96 20.26
C ALA A 336 21.08 3.23 18.75
N VAL A 337 22.03 3.98 18.19
CA VAL A 337 22.11 4.24 16.75
C VAL A 337 22.28 2.93 15.96
N ILE A 338 23.15 2.03 16.42
CA ILE A 338 23.37 0.71 15.83
C ILE A 338 22.56 -0.34 16.62
N ARG A 339 21.23 -0.26 16.50
CA ARG A 339 20.33 -1.29 17.01
C ARG A 339 19.90 -2.29 15.95
N ASP A 340 19.52 -1.77 14.79
CA ASP A 340 18.90 -2.51 13.70
C ASP A 340 19.77 -2.42 12.44
N PHE A 341 19.51 -3.26 11.42
CA PHE A 341 20.19 -3.21 10.13
C PHE A 341 20.18 -1.81 9.49
N GLY A 342 19.09 -1.04 9.68
CA GLY A 342 19.03 0.34 9.20
C GLY A 342 20.03 1.29 9.89
N GLY A 343 20.41 1.05 11.14
CA GLY A 343 21.48 1.78 11.82
C GLY A 343 22.84 1.52 11.20
N VAL A 344 23.13 0.24 10.89
CA VAL A 344 24.36 -0.18 10.20
C VAL A 344 24.43 0.42 8.80
N MET A 345 23.33 0.37 8.05
CA MET A 345 23.24 0.94 6.69
C MET A 345 23.52 2.45 6.67
N ASP A 346 23.00 3.21 7.63
CA ASP A 346 23.24 4.66 7.70
C ASP A 346 24.72 4.98 7.94
N ILE A 347 25.39 4.26 8.85
CA ILE A 347 26.81 4.45 9.12
C ILE A 347 27.64 4.01 7.90
N PHE A 348 27.26 2.91 7.26
CA PHE A 348 27.91 2.46 6.04
C PHE A 348 27.83 3.52 4.92
N ILE A 349 26.63 4.07 4.66
CA ILE A 349 26.43 5.14 3.66
C ILE A 349 27.24 6.39 4.02
N TYR A 350 27.27 6.76 5.31
CA TYR A 350 28.06 7.87 5.81
C TYR A 350 29.57 7.65 5.57
N LEU A 351 30.11 6.51 5.97
CA LEU A 351 31.53 6.18 5.81
C LEU A 351 31.92 6.16 4.33
N VAL A 352 31.11 5.54 3.46
CA VAL A 352 31.35 5.54 2.01
C VAL A 352 31.37 6.96 1.45
N SER A 353 30.42 7.81 1.84
CA SER A 353 30.35 9.19 1.35
C SER A 353 31.50 10.05 1.90
N LEU A 354 31.90 9.84 3.16
CA LEU A 354 33.04 10.53 3.77
C LEU A 354 34.35 10.15 3.09
N ILE A 355 34.60 8.85 2.89
CA ILE A 355 35.80 8.35 2.19
C ILE A 355 35.83 8.89 0.76
N PHE A 356 34.70 8.88 0.06
CA PHE A 356 34.60 9.43 -1.29
C PHE A 356 34.92 10.94 -1.32
N LEU A 357 34.38 11.73 -0.39
CA LEU A 357 34.61 13.16 -0.31
C LEU A 357 36.06 13.50 0.07
N CYS A 358 36.66 12.76 1.01
CA CYS A 358 38.06 12.98 1.41
C CYS A 358 39.05 12.56 0.32
N TRP A 359 38.76 11.50 -0.45
CA TRP A 359 39.65 11.02 -1.49
C TRP A 359 39.48 11.76 -2.83
N MET A 360 38.24 12.06 -3.22
CA MET A 360 37.85 12.76 -4.44
C MET A 360 38.69 12.37 -5.69
N PRO A 361 38.70 11.08 -6.08
CA PRO A 361 39.66 10.57 -7.07
C PRO A 361 39.41 11.17 -8.46
N GLN A 362 40.43 11.81 -9.04
CA GLN A 362 40.35 12.42 -10.36
C GLN A 362 40.32 11.38 -11.50
N ASN A 363 41.06 10.28 -11.32
CA ASN A 363 41.09 9.15 -12.25
C ASN A 363 40.46 7.93 -11.58
N VAL A 364 39.47 7.32 -12.25
CA VAL A 364 38.75 6.14 -11.76
C VAL A 364 38.81 5.07 -12.83
N PRO A 365 39.74 4.10 -12.75
CA PRO A 365 39.81 2.99 -13.69
C PRO A 365 38.56 2.10 -13.63
N ALA A 366 38.20 1.46 -14.75
CA ALA A 366 37.13 0.47 -14.76
C ALA A 366 37.51 -0.76 -13.92
N LYS A 367 36.53 -1.38 -13.25
CA LYS A 367 36.70 -2.54 -12.37
C LYS A 367 37.64 -2.29 -11.17
N SER A 368 37.85 -1.02 -10.80
CA SER A 368 38.70 -0.63 -9.66
C SER A 368 37.91 -0.46 -8.36
N GLY A 369 38.63 -0.43 -7.24
CA GLY A 369 38.06 -0.09 -5.93
C GLY A 369 37.43 1.32 -5.87
N ALA A 370 37.95 2.28 -6.65
CA ALA A 370 37.36 3.61 -6.76
C ALA A 370 36.00 3.58 -7.48
N GLN A 371 35.86 2.78 -8.55
CA GLN A 371 34.56 2.59 -9.20
C GLN A 371 33.59 1.87 -8.26
N LEU A 372 34.04 0.87 -7.51
CA LEU A 372 33.24 0.21 -6.48
C LEU A 372 32.75 1.20 -5.41
N LEU A 373 33.62 2.09 -4.92
CA LEU A 373 33.24 3.12 -3.96
C LEU A 373 32.16 4.05 -4.54
N MET A 374 32.26 4.44 -5.82
CA MET A 374 31.22 5.20 -6.51
C MET A 374 29.89 4.42 -6.59
N VAL A 375 29.93 3.12 -6.89
CA VAL A 375 28.73 2.26 -6.92
C VAL A 375 28.11 2.12 -5.53
N LEU A 376 28.90 1.97 -4.46
CA LEU A 376 28.40 1.92 -3.09
C LEU A 376 27.78 3.27 -2.67
N ARG A 377 28.30 4.40 -3.17
CA ARG A 377 27.72 5.73 -2.95
C ARG A 377 26.30 5.84 -3.51
N CYS A 378 25.97 5.09 -4.56
CA CYS A 378 24.63 5.03 -5.16
C CYS A 378 23.55 4.44 -4.24
N LEU A 379 23.92 3.84 -3.09
CA LEU A 379 22.98 3.33 -2.09
C LEU A 379 22.36 4.41 -1.21
N ARG A 380 22.74 5.69 -1.38
CA ARG A 380 22.23 6.84 -0.62
C ARG A 380 20.68 6.95 -0.55
N PRO A 381 19.90 6.72 -1.63
CA PRO A 381 18.44 6.73 -1.55
C PRO A 381 17.85 5.71 -0.56
N LEU A 382 18.58 4.63 -0.25
CA LEU A 382 18.10 3.61 0.69
C LEU A 382 17.87 4.17 2.10
N ARG A 383 18.52 5.28 2.43
CA ARG A 383 18.33 5.97 3.70
C ARG A 383 16.88 6.39 3.95
N ILE A 384 16.12 6.69 2.89
CA ILE A 384 14.69 7.01 3.01
C ILE A 384 13.90 5.83 3.59
N PHE A 385 14.32 4.57 3.34
CA PHE A 385 13.70 3.40 3.96
C PHE A 385 13.80 3.40 5.48
N LYS A 386 14.85 4.00 6.05
CA LYS A 386 15.04 4.11 7.51
C LYS A 386 14.34 5.36 8.06
N LEU A 387 14.50 6.51 7.42
CA LEU A 387 14.00 7.78 7.94
C LEU A 387 12.46 7.83 7.97
N VAL A 388 11.80 7.27 6.96
CA VAL A 388 10.33 7.29 6.86
C VAL A 388 9.72 6.08 7.59
N PRO A 389 8.89 6.26 8.64
CA PRO A 389 8.30 5.15 9.41
C PRO A 389 7.49 4.16 8.57
N GLN A 390 6.73 4.65 7.59
CA GLN A 390 5.93 3.82 6.70
C GLN A 390 6.81 2.94 5.80
N MET A 391 7.95 3.44 5.33
CA MET A 391 8.90 2.63 4.56
C MET A 391 9.55 1.54 5.41
N ARG A 392 9.89 1.85 6.67
CA ARG A 392 10.37 0.83 7.62
C ARG A 392 9.35 -0.27 7.82
N LYS A 393 8.06 0.09 7.87
CA LYS A 393 6.97 -0.88 7.98
C LYS A 393 6.92 -1.78 6.75
N VAL A 394 6.97 -1.21 5.53
CA VAL A 394 7.00 -1.99 4.27
C VAL A 394 8.18 -2.97 4.24
N VAL A 395 9.39 -2.51 4.56
CA VAL A 395 10.59 -3.38 4.59
C VAL A 395 10.44 -4.47 5.64
N ARG A 396 9.95 -4.15 6.85
CA ARG A 396 9.74 -5.15 7.90
C ARG A 396 8.73 -6.22 7.49
N GLU A 397 7.60 -5.83 6.91
CA GLU A 397 6.56 -6.75 6.44
C GLU A 397 7.09 -7.65 5.31
N LEU A 398 7.90 -7.09 4.40
CA LEU A 398 8.57 -7.88 3.37
C LEU A 398 9.50 -8.94 3.97
N PHE A 399 10.44 -8.52 4.81
CA PHE A 399 11.47 -9.41 5.36
C PHE A 399 10.93 -10.39 6.41
N SER A 400 9.70 -10.20 6.90
CA SER A 400 9.01 -11.16 7.77
C SER A 400 8.91 -12.55 7.14
N GLY A 401 8.65 -12.62 5.82
CA GLY A 401 8.55 -13.88 5.06
C GLY A 401 9.82 -14.26 4.31
N PHE A 402 10.98 -13.73 4.71
CA PHE A 402 12.24 -14.03 4.02
C PHE A 402 12.58 -15.52 4.06
N LYS A 403 12.20 -16.23 5.12
CA LYS A 403 12.46 -17.68 5.26
C LYS A 403 11.76 -18.48 4.16
N GLU A 404 10.49 -18.21 3.93
CA GLU A 404 9.68 -18.89 2.91
C GLU A 404 10.15 -18.49 1.49
N ILE A 405 10.45 -17.20 1.27
CA ILE A 405 11.04 -16.72 0.01
C ILE A 405 12.36 -17.43 -0.29
N PHE A 406 13.21 -17.60 0.73
CA PHE A 406 14.48 -18.29 0.61
C PHE A 406 14.30 -19.79 0.30
N LEU A 407 13.32 -20.46 0.93
CA LEU A 407 13.00 -21.86 0.63
C LEU A 407 12.54 -22.07 -0.81
N VAL A 408 11.67 -21.19 -1.33
CA VAL A 408 11.25 -21.23 -2.75
C VAL A 408 12.43 -20.94 -3.68
N SER A 409 13.32 -20.02 -3.30
CA SER A 409 14.55 -19.74 -4.05
C SER A 409 15.44 -20.98 -4.14
N ILE A 410 15.61 -21.73 -3.04
CA ILE A 410 16.37 -22.99 -3.02
C ILE A 410 15.71 -24.04 -3.93
N LEU A 411 14.38 -24.18 -3.89
CA LEU A 411 13.65 -25.12 -4.74
C LEU A 411 13.91 -24.81 -6.23
N LEU A 412 13.81 -23.54 -6.63
CA LEU A 412 14.07 -23.10 -7.99
C LEU A 412 15.54 -23.26 -8.41
N LEU A 413 16.48 -22.93 -7.52
CA LEU A 413 17.91 -23.16 -7.77
C LEU A 413 18.22 -24.65 -7.93
N THR A 414 17.57 -25.52 -7.15
CA THR A 414 17.71 -26.98 -7.27
C THR A 414 17.17 -27.47 -8.61
N LEU A 415 15.98 -27.01 -9.00
CA LEU A 415 15.40 -27.31 -10.31
C LEU A 415 16.34 -26.86 -11.44
N MET A 416 16.82 -25.62 -11.38
CA MET A 416 17.76 -25.09 -12.37
C MET A 416 19.05 -25.90 -12.40
N LEU A 417 19.59 -26.34 -11.26
CA LEU A 417 20.83 -27.12 -11.20
C LEU A 417 20.67 -28.50 -11.86
N VAL A 418 19.55 -29.19 -11.61
CA VAL A 418 19.23 -30.46 -12.26
C VAL A 418 19.19 -30.30 -13.78
N PHE A 419 18.45 -29.30 -14.26
CA PHE A 419 18.34 -29.03 -15.70
C PHE A 419 19.66 -28.53 -16.29
N ALA A 420 20.42 -27.70 -15.57
CA ALA A 420 21.73 -27.23 -16.02
C ALA A 420 22.71 -28.40 -16.18
N SER A 421 22.76 -29.32 -15.22
CA SER A 421 23.60 -30.52 -15.30
C SER A 421 23.22 -31.39 -16.51
N PHE A 422 21.91 -31.64 -16.70
CA PHE A 422 21.41 -32.36 -17.86
C PHE A 422 21.76 -31.64 -19.18
N GLY A 423 21.52 -30.33 -19.25
CA GLY A 423 21.80 -29.50 -20.40
C GLY A 423 23.29 -29.48 -20.78
N VAL A 424 24.19 -29.44 -19.79
CA VAL A 424 25.64 -29.52 -20.05
C VAL A 424 26.02 -30.87 -20.65
N GLN A 425 25.54 -31.98 -20.05
CA GLN A 425 25.86 -33.32 -20.56
C GLN A 425 25.34 -33.55 -21.99
N LEU A 426 24.20 -32.97 -22.35
CA LEU A 426 23.60 -33.18 -23.66
C LEU A 426 24.07 -32.18 -24.73
N PHE A 427 24.27 -30.91 -24.37
CA PHE A 427 24.42 -29.79 -25.32
C PHE A 427 25.81 -29.15 -25.36
N ALA A 428 26.72 -29.47 -24.43
CA ALA A 428 28.06 -28.89 -24.42
C ALA A 428 28.76 -29.08 -25.77
N GLY A 429 29.28 -27.98 -26.34
CA GLY A 429 29.97 -27.96 -27.63
C GLY A 429 29.08 -28.16 -28.88
N LYS A 430 27.79 -28.53 -28.72
CA LYS A 430 26.89 -28.82 -29.86
C LYS A 430 26.10 -27.60 -30.34
N LEU A 431 26.12 -26.50 -29.60
CA LEU A 431 25.39 -25.29 -29.96
C LEU A 431 26.16 -24.40 -30.95
N ALA A 432 27.45 -24.64 -31.16
CA ALA A 432 28.22 -23.86 -32.11
C ALA A 432 27.83 -24.22 -33.56
N LYS A 433 27.70 -23.21 -34.42
CA LYS A 433 27.43 -23.37 -35.85
C LYS A 433 28.17 -22.28 -36.62
N CYS A 434 28.48 -22.53 -37.89
CA CYS A 434 28.90 -21.49 -38.82
C CYS A 434 27.84 -20.38 -38.91
N ASN A 435 28.29 -19.13 -38.92
CA ASN A 435 27.43 -17.96 -39.13
C ASN A 435 26.88 -17.85 -40.56
N ASP A 436 27.50 -18.51 -41.54
CA ASP A 436 26.99 -18.68 -42.90
C ASP A 436 25.95 -19.83 -42.93
N PRO A 437 24.66 -19.57 -43.26
CA PRO A 437 23.63 -20.60 -43.30
C PRO A 437 23.87 -21.72 -44.33
N HIS A 438 24.67 -21.44 -45.37
CA HIS A 438 24.95 -22.40 -46.44
C HIS A 438 26.01 -23.44 -46.06
N ILE A 439 26.80 -23.17 -45.02
CA ILE A 439 27.87 -24.05 -44.56
C ILE A 439 27.37 -24.89 -43.38
N ILE A 440 27.60 -26.21 -43.47
CA ILE A 440 27.14 -27.18 -42.47
C ILE A 440 28.31 -27.72 -41.66
N SER A 441 29.40 -28.13 -42.32
CA SER A 441 30.59 -28.69 -41.66
C SER A 441 31.45 -27.58 -41.01
N ARG A 442 32.23 -27.95 -39.98
CA ARG A 442 33.17 -27.02 -39.34
C ARG A 442 34.40 -26.77 -40.23
N GLU A 443 34.83 -27.76 -40.99
CA GLU A 443 36.00 -27.71 -41.86
C GLU A 443 35.81 -26.68 -42.99
N ASP A 444 34.60 -26.59 -43.54
CA ASP A 444 34.24 -25.63 -44.60
C ASP A 444 33.95 -24.21 -44.07
N CYS A 445 33.94 -24.01 -42.75
CA CYS A 445 33.63 -22.72 -42.12
C CYS A 445 34.86 -21.78 -42.07
N HIS A 446 35.45 -21.52 -43.23
CA HIS A 446 36.56 -20.59 -43.42
C HIS A 446 36.29 -19.62 -44.59
N GLY A 447 37.07 -18.54 -44.67
CA GLY A 447 36.90 -17.48 -45.68
C GLY A 447 35.87 -16.42 -45.27
N ILE A 448 35.27 -15.75 -46.27
CA ILE A 448 34.32 -14.65 -46.07
C ILE A 448 32.99 -14.95 -46.76
N PHE A 449 31.89 -14.44 -46.22
CA PHE A 449 30.56 -14.50 -46.85
C PHE A 449 29.83 -13.18 -46.64
N ARG A 450 28.80 -12.94 -47.47
CA ARG A 450 27.98 -11.74 -47.38
C ARG A 450 26.82 -11.97 -46.41
N ILE A 451 26.91 -11.43 -45.20
CA ILE A 451 25.83 -11.49 -44.21
C ILE A 451 24.76 -10.45 -44.53
N ASN A 452 23.49 -10.83 -44.38
CA ASN A 452 22.37 -9.90 -44.51
C ASN A 452 22.15 -9.20 -43.18
N VAL A 453 22.07 -7.85 -43.18
CA VAL A 453 21.81 -7.08 -41.97
C VAL A 453 20.31 -6.99 -41.70
N SER A 454 19.93 -7.02 -40.42
CA SER A 454 18.55 -6.80 -40.00
C SER A 454 18.23 -5.31 -40.06
N VAL A 455 17.54 -4.86 -41.12
CA VAL A 455 17.10 -3.46 -41.25
C VAL A 455 15.87 -3.19 -40.39
N SER A 456 14.85 -4.04 -40.50
CA SER A 456 13.65 -3.96 -39.68
C SER A 456 13.13 -5.37 -39.42
N LYS A 457 12.88 -5.69 -38.14
CA LYS A 457 12.24 -6.94 -37.74
C LYS A 457 10.73 -6.93 -38.00
N ASN A 458 10.12 -5.75 -38.10
CA ASN A 458 8.67 -5.58 -38.17
C ASN A 458 8.15 -5.26 -39.58
N LEU A 459 9.02 -4.83 -40.51
CA LEU A 459 8.62 -4.47 -41.86
C LEU A 459 8.78 -5.67 -42.81
N ASN A 460 7.66 -6.21 -43.28
CA ASN A 460 7.62 -7.28 -44.27
C ASN A 460 7.76 -6.74 -45.71
N LEU A 461 8.81 -5.96 -45.97
CA LEU A 461 9.11 -5.49 -47.32
C LEU A 461 9.62 -6.67 -48.15
N LYS A 462 8.81 -7.15 -49.10
CA LYS A 462 9.28 -8.12 -50.09
C LYS A 462 10.24 -7.40 -51.04
N LEU A 463 11.43 -7.96 -51.23
CA LEU A 463 12.41 -7.41 -52.16
C LEU A 463 11.90 -7.53 -53.60
N ARG A 464 12.25 -6.55 -54.42
CA ARG A 464 11.98 -6.62 -55.86
C ARG A 464 12.85 -7.71 -56.49
N PRO A 465 12.39 -8.36 -57.57
CA PRO A 465 13.21 -9.33 -58.29
C PRO A 465 14.52 -8.68 -58.77
N GLY A 466 15.66 -9.25 -58.39
CA GLY A 466 17.01 -8.75 -58.71
C GLY A 466 17.69 -7.95 -57.59
N GLU A 467 16.96 -7.47 -56.58
CA GLU A 467 17.54 -6.76 -55.43
C GLU A 467 18.00 -7.73 -54.33
N LYS A 468 19.27 -7.62 -53.93
CA LYS A 468 19.81 -8.39 -52.80
C LYS A 468 19.50 -7.67 -51.49
N LYS A 469 19.23 -8.43 -50.43
CA LYS A 469 19.11 -7.88 -49.08
C LYS A 469 20.36 -7.05 -48.73
N PRO A 470 20.21 -5.92 -48.02
CA PRO A 470 21.35 -5.14 -47.57
C PRO A 470 22.24 -6.01 -46.67
N GLY A 471 23.55 -5.87 -46.85
CA GLY A 471 24.52 -6.77 -46.27
C GLY A 471 25.95 -6.44 -46.69
N PHE A 472 26.90 -6.92 -45.91
CA PHE A 472 28.34 -6.70 -46.12
C PHE A 472 29.12 -7.99 -45.89
N TRP A 473 30.40 -8.00 -46.28
CA TRP A 473 31.26 -9.18 -46.18
C TRP A 473 31.82 -9.32 -44.76
N VAL A 474 31.69 -10.51 -44.18
CA VAL A 474 32.19 -10.86 -42.85
C VAL A 474 32.91 -12.21 -42.90
N PRO A 475 33.88 -12.45 -41.99
CA PRO A 475 34.51 -13.76 -41.89
C PRO A 475 33.51 -14.85 -41.49
N ARG A 476 33.69 -16.04 -42.04
CA ARG A 476 33.02 -17.24 -41.55
C ARG A 476 33.62 -17.62 -40.19
N VAL A 477 32.76 -17.80 -39.20
CA VAL A 477 33.17 -18.13 -37.83
C VAL A 477 32.25 -19.21 -37.28
N TRP A 478 32.86 -20.26 -36.73
CA TRP A 478 32.16 -21.31 -35.99
C TRP A 478 31.96 -20.86 -34.54
N ALA A 479 30.76 -20.39 -34.21
CA ALA A 479 30.50 -19.75 -32.91
C ALA A 479 29.19 -20.21 -32.27
N ASN A 480 29.18 -20.16 -30.93
CA ASN A 480 27.97 -20.29 -30.14
C ASN A 480 27.06 -19.06 -30.33
N PRO A 481 25.75 -19.19 -30.01
CA PRO A 481 24.92 -18.01 -29.78
C PRO A 481 25.56 -17.13 -28.69
N ARG A 482 25.62 -15.81 -28.94
CA ARG A 482 26.28 -14.87 -28.02
C ARG A 482 25.64 -14.86 -26.62
N ASN A 483 24.31 -14.98 -26.57
CA ASN A 483 23.53 -14.76 -25.35
C ASN A 483 23.50 -16.01 -24.44
N PHE A 484 23.67 -17.22 -24.97
CA PHE A 484 23.59 -18.43 -24.15
C PHE A 484 24.35 -19.61 -24.75
N ASN A 485 24.88 -20.46 -23.89
CA ASN A 485 25.45 -21.76 -24.22
C ASN A 485 25.38 -22.69 -23.00
N PHE A 486 25.60 -23.98 -23.22
CA PHE A 486 25.55 -25.03 -22.19
C PHE A 486 26.92 -25.72 -22.03
N ASP A 487 28.01 -25.01 -22.31
CA ASP A 487 29.36 -25.61 -22.25
C ASP A 487 29.81 -25.87 -20.81
N ASN A 488 29.38 -25.00 -19.88
CA ASN A 488 29.67 -25.09 -18.46
C ASN A 488 28.38 -24.97 -17.64
N VAL A 489 28.39 -25.53 -16.42
CA VAL A 489 27.23 -25.47 -15.51
C VAL A 489 26.81 -24.03 -15.19
N GLY A 490 27.77 -23.09 -15.07
CA GLY A 490 27.46 -21.68 -14.83
C GLY A 490 26.73 -21.01 -16.00
N ASN A 491 27.16 -21.26 -17.24
CA ASN A 491 26.52 -20.72 -18.44
C ASN A 491 25.12 -21.35 -18.64
N ALA A 492 24.99 -22.65 -18.37
CA ALA A 492 23.70 -23.33 -18.39
C ALA A 492 22.74 -22.80 -17.33
N MET A 493 23.22 -22.58 -16.10
CA MET A 493 22.43 -21.96 -15.02
C MET A 493 21.96 -20.54 -15.39
N LEU A 494 22.84 -19.72 -15.98
CA LEU A 494 22.49 -18.38 -16.44
C LEU A 494 21.46 -18.44 -17.58
N ALA A 495 21.66 -19.31 -18.58
CA ALA A 495 20.72 -19.49 -19.67
C ALA A 495 19.33 -19.92 -19.17
N LEU A 496 19.28 -20.85 -18.20
CA LEU A 496 18.03 -21.29 -17.58
C LEU A 496 17.40 -20.21 -16.72
N PHE A 497 18.20 -19.37 -16.06
CA PHE A 497 17.70 -18.21 -15.33
C PHE A 497 17.04 -17.19 -16.28
N GLU A 498 17.64 -16.94 -17.43
CA GLU A 498 17.04 -16.10 -18.48
C GLU A 498 15.73 -16.70 -19.01
N VAL A 499 15.72 -18.02 -19.28
CA VAL A 499 14.50 -18.75 -19.70
C VAL A 499 13.40 -18.68 -18.64
N LEU A 500 13.76 -18.72 -17.35
CA LEU A 500 12.80 -18.60 -16.23
C LEU A 500 12.03 -17.27 -16.27
N SER A 501 12.64 -16.20 -16.81
CA SER A 501 11.96 -14.92 -17.01
C SER A 501 10.93 -14.91 -18.16
N LEU A 502 10.85 -16.00 -18.93
CA LEU A 502 10.06 -16.11 -20.17
C LEU A 502 10.42 -15.06 -21.23
N LYS A 503 11.65 -14.54 -21.21
CA LYS A 503 12.17 -13.58 -22.21
C LYS A 503 13.31 -14.21 -22.99
N GLY A 504 13.27 -14.06 -24.31
CA GLY A 504 14.22 -14.72 -25.22
C GLY A 504 14.17 -16.26 -25.24
N TRP A 505 13.30 -16.90 -24.44
CA TRP A 505 13.28 -18.37 -24.31
C TRP A 505 12.93 -19.11 -25.61
N VAL A 506 12.16 -18.45 -26.49
CA VAL A 506 11.82 -18.99 -27.81
C VAL A 506 13.07 -19.11 -28.68
N GLU A 507 14.00 -18.15 -28.60
CA GLU A 507 15.28 -18.23 -29.31
C GLU A 507 16.12 -19.40 -28.78
N VAL A 508 16.12 -19.62 -27.46
CA VAL A 508 16.78 -20.79 -26.83
C VAL A 508 16.18 -22.10 -27.33
N ARG A 509 14.85 -22.21 -27.34
CA ARG A 509 14.11 -23.38 -27.83
C ARG A 509 14.45 -23.67 -29.29
N ASP A 510 14.35 -22.67 -30.16
CA ASP A 510 14.54 -22.86 -31.60
C ASP A 510 16.01 -23.23 -31.92
N VAL A 511 16.97 -22.66 -31.19
CA VAL A 511 18.38 -23.02 -31.31
C VAL A 511 18.63 -24.47 -30.87
N ILE A 512 18.06 -24.93 -29.77
CA ILE A 512 18.21 -26.32 -29.31
C ILE A 512 17.61 -27.30 -30.31
N ILE A 513 16.38 -27.02 -30.78
CA ILE A 513 15.67 -27.86 -31.77
C ILE A 513 16.45 -27.95 -33.08
N HIS A 514 16.97 -26.82 -33.57
CA HIS A 514 17.63 -26.74 -34.87
C HIS A 514 19.07 -27.25 -34.86
N ARG A 515 19.83 -27.00 -33.77
CA ARG A 515 21.27 -27.33 -33.71
C ARG A 515 21.56 -28.68 -33.07
N VAL A 516 20.72 -29.15 -32.14
CA VAL A 516 20.93 -30.44 -31.47
C VAL A 516 19.94 -31.49 -31.98
N GLY A 517 18.65 -31.14 -32.03
CA GLY A 517 17.62 -32.01 -32.58
C GLY A 517 16.24 -31.76 -31.98
N PRO A 518 15.16 -32.14 -32.69
CA PRO A 518 13.79 -31.80 -32.32
C PRO A 518 13.33 -32.43 -31.00
N ILE A 519 13.84 -33.62 -30.66
CA ILE A 519 13.49 -34.31 -29.40
C ILE A 519 13.90 -33.50 -28.16
N HIS A 520 15.00 -32.75 -28.26
CA HIS A 520 15.48 -31.89 -27.17
C HIS A 520 14.61 -30.64 -26.96
N GLY A 521 13.64 -30.40 -27.84
CA GLY A 521 12.55 -29.46 -27.57
C GLY A 521 11.77 -29.83 -26.30
N ILE A 522 11.66 -31.12 -25.95
CA ILE A 522 10.97 -31.55 -24.72
C ILE A 522 11.67 -30.98 -23.47
N TYR A 523 13.00 -31.00 -23.44
CA TYR A 523 13.79 -30.49 -22.31
C TYR A 523 13.40 -29.06 -21.93
N ILE A 524 13.34 -28.16 -22.91
CA ILE A 524 13.06 -26.74 -22.65
C ILE A 524 11.58 -26.50 -22.30
N HIS A 525 10.64 -27.22 -22.93
CA HIS A 525 9.22 -27.08 -22.61
C HIS A 525 8.88 -27.59 -21.21
N VAL A 526 9.48 -28.72 -20.78
CA VAL A 526 9.32 -29.24 -19.42
C VAL A 526 9.91 -28.27 -18.40
N PHE A 527 11.09 -27.71 -18.66
CA PHE A 527 11.69 -26.70 -17.79
C PHE A 527 10.79 -25.46 -17.65
N VAL A 528 10.27 -24.93 -18.76
CA VAL A 528 9.37 -23.76 -18.74
C VAL A 528 8.08 -24.06 -17.98
N PHE A 529 7.51 -25.26 -18.12
CA PHE A 529 6.33 -25.66 -17.37
C PHE A 529 6.61 -25.73 -15.86
N LEU A 530 7.65 -26.47 -15.44
CA LEU A 530 7.99 -26.66 -14.02
C LEU A 530 8.51 -25.36 -13.37
N GLY A 531 9.41 -24.65 -14.04
CA GLY A 531 10.05 -23.44 -13.53
C GLY A 531 9.13 -22.23 -13.53
N CYS A 532 8.48 -21.94 -14.65
CA CYS A 532 7.71 -20.70 -14.81
C CYS A 532 6.27 -20.84 -14.31
N MET A 533 5.54 -21.89 -14.71
CA MET A 533 4.13 -22.03 -14.34
C MET A 533 3.93 -22.50 -12.89
N ILE A 534 4.82 -23.36 -12.38
CA ILE A 534 4.76 -23.84 -10.99
C ILE A 534 5.75 -23.07 -10.12
N GLY A 535 7.03 -23.00 -10.50
CA GLY A 535 8.06 -22.38 -9.66
C GLY A 535 7.85 -20.89 -9.38
N LEU A 536 7.59 -20.05 -10.40
CA LEU A 536 7.33 -18.63 -10.17
C LEU A 536 5.97 -18.37 -9.51
N THR A 537 4.96 -19.21 -9.71
CA THR A 537 3.67 -19.05 -9.04
C THR A 537 3.76 -19.40 -7.55
N LEU A 538 4.66 -20.31 -7.14
CA LEU A 538 4.99 -20.53 -5.73
C LEU A 538 5.56 -19.25 -5.08
N PHE A 539 6.40 -18.49 -5.78
CA PHE A 539 6.88 -17.20 -5.28
C PHE A 539 5.71 -16.22 -5.04
N VAL A 540 4.80 -16.10 -6.01
CA VAL A 540 3.60 -15.25 -5.87
C VAL A 540 2.77 -15.68 -4.67
N GLY A 541 2.51 -16.99 -4.54
CA GLY A 541 1.71 -17.56 -3.46
C GLY A 541 2.31 -17.30 -2.08
N VAL A 542 3.62 -17.51 -1.91
CA VAL A 542 4.32 -17.28 -0.63
C VAL A 542 4.31 -15.81 -0.24
N VAL A 543 4.55 -14.90 -1.18
CA VAL A 543 4.54 -13.45 -0.90
C VAL A 543 3.14 -12.99 -0.48
N ILE A 544 2.08 -13.47 -1.14
CA ILE A 544 0.69 -13.16 -0.77
C ILE A 544 0.34 -13.75 0.60
N ALA A 545 0.75 -14.99 0.89
CA ALA A 545 0.51 -15.64 2.17
C ALA A 545 1.17 -14.86 3.32
N ASN A 546 2.45 -14.51 3.19
CA ASN A 546 3.16 -13.70 4.18
C ASN A 546 2.57 -12.28 4.32
N PHE A 547 2.19 -11.64 3.21
CA PHE A 547 1.53 -10.33 3.28
C PHE A 547 0.21 -10.40 4.07
N ASN A 548 -0.57 -11.45 3.83
CA ASN A 548 -1.80 -11.69 4.58
C ASN A 548 -1.49 -12.03 6.04
N GLU A 549 -0.43 -12.77 6.36
CA GLU A 549 -0.07 -13.18 7.72
C GLU A 549 0.41 -12.02 8.60
N ASN A 550 1.12 -11.05 8.01
CA ASN A 550 1.47 -9.82 8.71
C ASN A 550 0.24 -8.98 9.07
N LYS A 551 -0.91 -9.24 8.42
CA LYS A 551 -2.21 -8.73 8.85
C LYS A 551 -2.86 -9.78 9.74
N VAL A 552 -3.51 -9.35 10.82
CA VAL A 552 -4.19 -10.23 11.80
C VAL A 552 -5.34 -11.07 11.16
N LEU A 553 -5.60 -10.90 9.87
CA LEU A 553 -6.68 -11.50 9.09
C LEU A 553 -6.45 -12.96 8.66
N THR A 554 -5.25 -13.52 8.79
CA THR A 554 -4.98 -14.94 8.43
C THR A 554 -5.53 -15.94 9.42
N LEU A 555 -5.63 -15.56 10.69
CA LEU A 555 -6.21 -16.41 11.71
C LEU A 555 -7.74 -16.43 11.66
N LEU A 556 -8.36 -15.51 10.93
CA LEU A 556 -9.82 -15.40 10.81
C LEU A 556 -10.36 -16.39 9.78
N THR A 557 -11.56 -16.93 10.05
CA THR A 557 -12.31 -17.72 9.07
C THR A 557 -12.74 -16.84 7.88
N VAL A 558 -13.12 -17.46 6.76
CA VAL A 558 -13.61 -16.73 5.58
C VAL A 558 -14.82 -15.86 5.93
N ASP A 559 -15.75 -16.37 6.74
CA ASP A 559 -16.95 -15.62 7.17
C ASP A 559 -16.60 -14.44 8.08
N GLN A 560 -15.66 -14.62 9.01
CA GLN A 560 -15.16 -13.53 9.87
C GLN A 560 -14.49 -12.43 9.04
N ARG A 561 -13.71 -12.82 8.02
CA ARG A 561 -13.10 -11.86 7.09
C ARG A 561 -14.15 -11.10 6.29
N ARG A 562 -15.15 -11.80 5.73
CA ARG A 562 -16.28 -11.18 5.01
C ARG A 562 -17.06 -10.22 5.92
N TRP A 563 -17.21 -10.56 7.20
CA TRP A 563 -17.85 -9.69 8.20
C TRP A 563 -17.06 -8.41 8.48
N GLU A 564 -15.74 -8.50 8.68
CA GLU A 564 -14.89 -7.31 8.85
C GLU A 564 -14.83 -6.44 7.58
N ASP A 565 -14.84 -7.06 6.39
CA ASP A 565 -14.98 -6.35 5.12
C ASP A 565 -16.34 -5.61 5.04
N LEU A 566 -17.45 -6.27 5.39
CA LEU A 566 -18.78 -5.66 5.42
C LEU A 566 -18.83 -4.48 6.41
N LYS A 567 -18.30 -4.66 7.61
CA LYS A 567 -18.23 -3.62 8.65
C LYS A 567 -17.41 -2.42 8.17
N SER A 568 -16.30 -2.66 7.48
CA SER A 568 -15.49 -1.60 6.87
C SER A 568 -16.24 -0.86 5.77
N ARG A 569 -16.99 -1.56 4.89
CA ARG A 569 -17.85 -0.93 3.88
C ARG A 569 -18.94 -0.07 4.52
N LEU A 570 -19.63 -0.57 5.55
CA LEU A 570 -20.68 0.16 6.26
C LEU A 570 -20.13 1.41 6.97
N LYS A 571 -18.91 1.35 7.50
CA LYS A 571 -18.24 2.52 8.10
C LYS A 571 -17.96 3.63 7.08
N ILE A 572 -17.71 3.26 5.82
CA ILE A 572 -17.45 4.18 4.71
C ILE A 572 -18.77 4.65 4.06
N ALA A 573 -19.84 3.88 4.19
CA ALA A 573 -21.15 4.24 3.68
C ALA A 573 -21.64 5.54 4.33
N GLN A 574 -22.22 6.41 3.51
CA GLN A 574 -22.81 7.67 3.93
C GLN A 574 -24.27 7.70 3.47
N PRO A 575 -25.13 8.53 4.09
CA PRO A 575 -26.49 8.76 3.61
C PRO A 575 -26.49 9.19 2.13
N LEU A 576 -27.61 8.95 1.44
CA LEU A 576 -27.68 9.25 0.02
C LEU A 576 -27.86 10.76 -0.19
N HIS A 577 -26.90 11.42 -0.83
CA HIS A 577 -26.98 12.85 -1.16
C HIS A 577 -27.89 13.12 -2.38
N LEU A 578 -29.20 12.88 -2.25
CA LEU A 578 -30.19 13.20 -3.28
C LEU A 578 -31.30 14.06 -2.65
N PRO A 579 -31.50 15.35 -3.03
CA PRO A 579 -32.56 16.21 -2.48
C PRO A 579 -33.96 15.60 -2.66
N PRO A 580 -34.93 15.94 -1.79
CA PRO A 580 -36.29 15.46 -1.94
C PRO A 580 -36.89 16.05 -3.22
N ARG A 581 -37.94 15.40 -3.73
CA ARG A 581 -38.70 15.95 -4.85
C ARG A 581 -39.35 17.27 -4.40
N PRO A 582 -39.27 18.35 -5.18
CA PRO A 582 -39.93 19.61 -4.82
C PRO A 582 -41.45 19.48 -4.89
N ASP A 583 -42.16 19.92 -3.85
CA ASP A 583 -43.63 19.79 -3.72
C ASP A 583 -44.40 20.88 -4.50
N ASN A 584 -43.86 22.10 -4.54
CA ASN A 584 -44.45 23.24 -5.26
C ASN A 584 -43.52 23.68 -6.40
N ASP A 585 -43.84 23.23 -7.62
CA ASP A 585 -43.43 23.78 -8.94
C ASP A 585 -43.62 22.68 -9.99
N GLY A 586 -44.67 22.78 -10.81
CA GLY A 586 -44.96 21.77 -11.85
C GLY A 586 -43.79 21.56 -12.83
N PHE A 587 -42.97 22.59 -13.07
CA PHE A 587 -41.80 22.49 -13.96
C PHE A 587 -40.62 21.75 -13.31
N ARG A 588 -40.27 22.09 -12.06
CA ARG A 588 -39.13 21.45 -11.36
C ARG A 588 -39.43 20.01 -10.96
N ALA A 589 -40.66 19.71 -10.54
CA ALA A 589 -41.09 18.34 -10.23
C ALA A 589 -41.02 17.45 -11.48
N LYS A 590 -41.54 17.91 -12.63
CA LYS A 590 -41.41 17.19 -13.92
C LYS A 590 -39.95 16.96 -14.31
N MET A 591 -39.08 17.97 -14.19
CA MET A 591 -37.65 17.81 -14.50
C MET A 591 -36.93 16.87 -13.53
N TYR A 592 -37.33 16.84 -12.25
CA TYR A 592 -36.82 15.87 -11.28
C TYR A 592 -37.19 14.44 -11.69
N ASP A 593 -38.45 14.20 -12.05
CA ASP A 593 -38.92 12.88 -12.47
C ASP A 593 -38.19 12.41 -13.74
N ILE A 594 -38.03 13.30 -14.73
CA ILE A 594 -37.28 13.02 -15.97
C ILE A 594 -35.82 12.67 -15.67
N THR A 595 -35.11 13.50 -14.89
CA THR A 595 -33.68 13.31 -14.63
C THR A 595 -33.38 12.10 -13.73
N GLN A 596 -34.30 11.72 -12.83
CA GLN A 596 -34.14 10.54 -11.98
C GLN A 596 -34.56 9.23 -12.64
N HIS A 597 -35.34 9.28 -13.72
CA HIS A 597 -35.82 8.11 -14.42
C HIS A 597 -34.66 7.20 -14.89
N PRO A 598 -34.75 5.86 -14.71
CA PRO A 598 -33.70 4.94 -15.13
C PRO A 598 -33.36 5.03 -16.61
N PHE A 599 -34.35 5.30 -17.47
CA PHE A 599 -34.11 5.45 -18.91
C PHE A 599 -33.26 6.68 -19.20
N PHE A 600 -33.50 7.83 -18.57
CA PHE A 600 -32.65 9.01 -18.75
C PHE A 600 -31.19 8.71 -18.39
N LYS A 601 -30.95 8.06 -17.25
CA LYS A 601 -29.60 7.64 -16.82
C LYS A 601 -28.93 6.70 -17.83
N ARG A 602 -29.68 5.75 -18.40
CA ARG A 602 -29.19 4.84 -19.45
C ARG A 602 -28.90 5.59 -20.76
N THR A 603 -29.79 6.48 -21.20
CA THR A 603 -29.60 7.29 -22.41
C THR A 603 -28.33 8.14 -22.32
N ILE A 604 -28.12 8.84 -21.21
CA ILE A 604 -26.89 9.63 -21.02
C ILE A 604 -25.65 8.73 -21.00
N ALA A 605 -25.73 7.52 -20.42
CA ALA A 605 -24.61 6.57 -20.47
C ALA A 605 -24.29 6.11 -21.90
N VAL A 606 -25.31 5.81 -22.71
CA VAL A 606 -25.17 5.47 -24.14
C VAL A 606 -24.59 6.65 -24.93
N LEU A 607 -25.05 7.88 -24.68
CA LEU A 607 -24.53 9.08 -25.35
C LEU A 607 -23.05 9.33 -25.02
N VAL A 608 -22.61 9.05 -23.79
CA VAL A 608 -21.18 9.13 -23.42
C VAL A 608 -20.35 8.12 -24.22
N LEU A 609 -20.85 6.89 -24.36
CA LEU A 609 -20.18 5.87 -25.18
C LEU A 609 -20.17 6.27 -26.66
N ALA A 610 -21.28 6.75 -27.20
CA ALA A 610 -21.37 7.21 -28.58
C ALA A 610 -20.39 8.37 -28.86
N GLN A 611 -20.26 9.33 -27.95
CA GLN A 611 -19.27 10.41 -28.10
C GLN A 611 -17.83 9.87 -28.11
N SER A 612 -17.51 8.85 -27.30
CA SER A 612 -16.17 8.26 -27.27
C SER A 612 -15.77 7.58 -28.59
N VAL A 613 -16.75 7.05 -29.34
CA VAL A 613 -16.53 6.45 -30.66
C VAL A 613 -16.05 7.49 -31.68
N LEU A 614 -16.31 8.79 -31.48
CA LEU A 614 -15.79 9.84 -32.36
C LEU A 614 -14.26 9.95 -32.36
N LEU A 615 -13.58 9.36 -31.36
CA LEU A 615 -12.12 9.25 -31.30
C LEU A 615 -11.57 7.95 -31.93
N SER A 616 -12.39 7.20 -32.68
CA SER A 616 -11.93 5.99 -33.38
C SER A 616 -10.90 6.28 -34.46
N VAL A 617 -10.92 7.50 -35.03
CA VAL A 617 -9.92 8.02 -35.97
C VAL A 617 -9.12 9.12 -35.26
N LYS A 618 -7.81 9.17 -35.49
CA LYS A 618 -6.95 10.23 -34.94
C LYS A 618 -7.41 11.57 -35.50
N TRP A 619 -7.80 12.48 -34.61
CA TRP A 619 -8.11 13.85 -35.01
C TRP A 619 -6.84 14.57 -35.43
N ASP A 620 -6.75 14.88 -36.71
CA ASP A 620 -5.64 15.60 -37.31
C ASP A 620 -6.18 16.79 -38.10
N ALA A 621 -5.45 17.91 -38.05
CA ALA A 621 -5.86 19.12 -38.75
C ALA A 621 -5.79 18.96 -40.28
N ALA A 622 -4.96 18.04 -40.78
CA ALA A 622 -4.83 17.73 -42.20
C ALA A 622 -5.89 16.77 -42.73
N ASP A 623 -6.55 15.99 -41.86
CA ASP A 623 -7.50 14.97 -42.27
C ASP A 623 -8.93 15.57 -42.37
N PRO A 624 -9.57 15.56 -43.55
CA PRO A 624 -10.92 16.11 -43.72
C PRO A 624 -11.97 15.37 -42.88
N VAL A 625 -11.72 14.12 -42.46
CA VAL A 625 -12.65 13.35 -41.61
C VAL A 625 -12.74 13.93 -40.19
N THR A 626 -11.72 14.66 -39.74
CA THR A 626 -11.70 15.27 -38.40
C THR A 626 -12.78 16.34 -38.23
N VAL A 627 -13.08 17.10 -39.29
CA VAL A 627 -14.06 18.21 -39.25
C VAL A 627 -15.49 17.73 -38.92
N PRO A 628 -16.07 16.74 -39.62
CA PRO A 628 -17.38 16.21 -39.25
C PRO A 628 -17.37 15.53 -37.88
N LEU A 629 -16.29 14.85 -37.49
CA LEU A 629 -16.17 14.23 -36.16
C LEU A 629 -16.18 15.29 -35.03
N ALA A 630 -15.41 16.37 -35.20
CA ALA A 630 -15.39 17.48 -34.26
C ALA A 630 -16.75 18.19 -34.20
N THR A 631 -17.38 18.44 -35.35
CA THR A 631 -18.73 19.04 -35.42
C THR A 631 -19.77 18.18 -34.70
N MET A 632 -19.75 16.87 -34.90
CA MET A 632 -20.62 15.95 -34.15
C MET A 632 -20.33 15.99 -32.64
N SER A 633 -19.07 16.11 -32.23
CA SER A 633 -18.75 16.24 -30.80
C SER A 633 -19.21 17.56 -30.18
N VAL A 634 -19.32 18.65 -30.97
CA VAL A 634 -19.96 19.90 -30.54
C VAL A 634 -21.43 19.62 -30.19
N VAL A 635 -22.15 18.91 -31.06
CA VAL A 635 -23.56 18.52 -30.82
C VAL A 635 -23.70 17.72 -29.52
N PHE A 636 -22.85 16.70 -29.32
CA PHE A 636 -22.83 15.94 -28.07
C PHE A 636 -22.57 16.82 -26.85
N THR A 637 -21.64 17.78 -26.95
CA THR A 637 -21.32 18.70 -25.86
C THR A 637 -22.54 19.54 -25.47
N PHE A 638 -23.31 20.05 -26.44
CA PHE A 638 -24.56 20.76 -26.16
C PHE A 638 -25.63 19.86 -25.52
N ILE A 639 -25.75 18.59 -25.94
CA ILE A 639 -26.64 17.62 -25.27
C ILE A 639 -26.24 17.43 -23.80
N PHE A 640 -24.95 17.37 -23.49
CA PHE A 640 -24.48 17.27 -22.10
C PHE A 640 -24.69 18.57 -21.31
N VAL A 641 -24.60 19.73 -21.96
CA VAL A 641 -24.97 21.01 -21.31
C VAL A 641 -26.44 20.99 -20.93
N LEU A 642 -27.34 20.54 -21.81
CA LEU A 642 -28.76 20.37 -21.49
C LEU A 642 -29.00 19.40 -20.33
N GLU A 643 -28.26 18.29 -20.27
CA GLU A 643 -28.35 17.35 -19.16
C GLU A 643 -27.95 17.97 -17.82
N VAL A 644 -26.81 18.67 -17.78
CA VAL A 644 -26.32 19.32 -16.56
C VAL A 644 -27.25 20.44 -16.11
N THR A 645 -27.75 21.26 -17.03
CA THR A 645 -28.70 22.34 -16.70
C THR A 645 -30.03 21.79 -16.19
N MET A 646 -30.59 20.75 -16.81
CA MET A 646 -31.79 20.06 -16.32
C MET A 646 -31.59 19.53 -14.89
N LYS A 647 -30.42 18.94 -14.58
CA LYS A 647 -30.11 18.47 -13.23
C LYS A 647 -29.97 19.61 -12.21
N ILE A 648 -29.35 20.74 -12.59
CA ILE A 648 -29.21 21.91 -11.73
C ILE A 648 -30.59 22.50 -11.38
N ILE A 649 -31.50 22.59 -12.36
CA ILE A 649 -32.86 23.08 -12.18
C ILE A 649 -33.69 22.11 -11.30
N ALA A 650 -33.59 20.81 -11.59
CA ALA A 650 -34.33 19.77 -10.86
C ALA A 650 -33.92 19.65 -9.39
N MET A 651 -32.62 19.66 -9.09
CA MET A 651 -32.08 19.38 -7.75
C MET A 651 -31.75 20.63 -6.92
N SER A 652 -31.91 21.83 -7.50
CA SER A 652 -31.31 23.08 -7.00
C SER A 652 -29.76 23.07 -7.08
N PRO A 653 -29.09 24.22 -7.30
CA PRO A 653 -27.62 24.29 -7.36
C PRO A 653 -26.93 23.73 -6.10
N SER A 654 -27.52 23.97 -4.92
CA SER A 654 -27.01 23.44 -3.65
C SER A 654 -27.08 21.90 -3.63
N GLY A 655 -28.22 21.32 -4.02
CA GLY A 655 -28.39 19.86 -4.10
C GLY A 655 -27.50 19.21 -5.17
N PHE A 656 -27.35 19.87 -6.33
CA PHE A 656 -26.45 19.40 -7.39
C PHE A 656 -24.99 19.31 -6.91
N TRP A 657 -24.53 20.33 -6.17
CA TRP A 657 -23.15 20.39 -5.66
C TRP A 657 -22.87 19.37 -4.54
N GLN A 658 -23.85 18.70 -3.94
CA GLN A 658 -23.61 17.68 -2.92
C GLN A 658 -22.99 16.39 -3.48
N SER A 659 -23.28 16.04 -4.74
CA SER A 659 -22.77 14.83 -5.39
C SER A 659 -21.41 15.08 -6.05
N ARG A 660 -20.37 14.35 -5.62
CA ARG A 660 -19.02 14.43 -6.23
C ARG A 660 -19.02 14.09 -7.72
N ARG A 661 -19.92 13.20 -8.18
CA ARG A 661 -20.06 12.83 -9.60
C ARG A 661 -20.62 13.98 -10.42
N ASN A 662 -21.63 14.67 -9.89
CA ASN A 662 -22.22 15.84 -10.55
C ASN A 662 -21.20 16.98 -10.69
N ARG A 663 -20.31 17.17 -9.70
CA ARG A 663 -19.18 18.12 -9.81
C ARG A 663 -18.23 17.77 -10.96
N TYR A 664 -17.91 16.48 -11.13
CA TYR A 664 -17.09 16.02 -12.25
C TYR A 664 -17.79 16.24 -13.59
N ASP A 665 -19.07 15.87 -13.71
CA ASP A 665 -19.85 16.07 -14.92
C ASP A 665 -19.92 17.55 -15.32
N LEU A 666 -20.12 18.44 -14.35
CA LEU A 666 -20.10 19.89 -14.53
C LEU A 666 -18.75 20.42 -15.00
N LEU A 667 -17.64 19.93 -14.41
CA LEU A 667 -16.29 20.29 -14.81
C LEU A 667 -16.02 19.88 -16.27
N VAL A 668 -16.40 18.66 -16.67
CA VAL A 668 -16.18 18.20 -18.04
C VAL A 668 -17.10 18.93 -19.03
N THR A 669 -18.34 19.29 -18.65
CA THR A 669 -19.19 20.16 -19.49
C THR A 669 -18.63 21.56 -19.64
N SER A 670 -18.08 22.18 -18.59
CA SER A 670 -17.50 23.51 -18.71
C SER A 670 -16.24 23.50 -19.58
N LEU A 671 -15.36 22.50 -19.42
CA LEU A 671 -14.22 22.30 -20.34
C LEU A 671 -14.68 22.07 -21.79
N GLY A 672 -15.78 21.34 -22.00
CA GLY A 672 -16.36 21.15 -23.32
C GLY A 672 -16.88 22.45 -23.93
N VAL A 673 -17.58 23.28 -23.18
CA VAL A 673 -18.06 24.59 -23.69
C VAL A 673 -16.89 25.52 -24.01
N ILE A 674 -15.87 25.57 -23.14
CA ILE A 674 -14.64 26.33 -23.42
C ILE A 674 -13.98 25.83 -24.70
N TRP A 675 -13.88 24.51 -24.87
CA TRP A 675 -13.37 23.89 -26.09
C TRP A 675 -14.19 24.28 -27.33
N VAL A 676 -15.53 24.24 -27.28
CA VAL A 676 -16.40 24.64 -28.41
C VAL A 676 -16.11 26.09 -28.83
N ILE A 677 -16.06 27.01 -27.86
CA ILE A 677 -15.76 28.43 -28.11
C ILE A 677 -14.39 28.59 -28.76
N LEU A 678 -13.36 27.96 -28.20
CA LEU A 678 -11.99 28.02 -28.74
C LEU A 678 -11.89 27.34 -30.12
N HIS A 679 -12.60 26.25 -30.35
CA HIS A 679 -12.57 25.51 -31.60
C HIS A 679 -13.10 26.34 -32.76
N PHE A 680 -14.25 27.00 -32.58
CA PHE A 680 -14.81 27.90 -33.60
C PHE A 680 -14.05 29.22 -33.74
N ALA A 681 -13.38 29.70 -32.68
CA ALA A 681 -12.61 30.92 -32.74
C ALA A 681 -11.22 30.76 -33.38
N LEU A 682 -10.52 29.64 -33.09
CA LEU A 682 -9.09 29.49 -33.42
C LEU A 682 -8.78 28.37 -34.42
N LEU A 683 -9.60 27.32 -34.50
CA LEU A 683 -9.45 26.15 -35.40
C LEU A 683 -8.00 25.65 -35.61
N ASN A 684 -7.30 25.31 -34.52
CA ASN A 684 -5.89 24.85 -34.55
C ASN A 684 -5.73 23.38 -34.12
N ALA A 685 -4.57 22.77 -34.40
CA ALA A 685 -4.23 21.42 -33.91
C ALA A 685 -4.40 21.25 -32.38
N TYR A 686 -4.07 22.28 -31.61
CA TYR A 686 -4.27 22.29 -30.15
C TYR A 686 -5.75 22.25 -29.74
N THR A 687 -6.66 22.81 -30.55
CA THR A 687 -8.10 22.75 -30.25
C THR A 687 -8.63 21.34 -30.48
N TYR A 688 -8.14 20.61 -31.50
CA TYR A 688 -8.44 19.19 -31.68
C TYR A 688 -7.92 18.33 -30.53
N MET A 689 -6.68 18.57 -30.07
CA MET A 689 -6.13 17.88 -28.89
C MET A 689 -6.96 18.15 -27.62
N MET A 690 -7.36 19.40 -27.38
CA MET A 690 -8.23 19.75 -26.26
C MET A 690 -9.59 19.05 -26.35
N GLY A 691 -10.20 19.01 -27.55
CA GLY A 691 -11.46 18.31 -27.79
C GLY A 691 -11.37 16.81 -27.54
N ALA A 692 -10.29 16.18 -28.01
CA ALA A 692 -10.00 14.79 -27.71
C ALA A 692 -9.85 14.55 -26.21
N CYS A 693 -9.14 15.41 -25.47
CA CYS A 693 -9.03 15.32 -24.02
C CYS A 693 -10.38 15.44 -23.31
N VAL A 694 -11.26 16.36 -23.75
CA VAL A 694 -12.62 16.51 -23.20
C VAL A 694 -13.43 15.23 -23.41
N ILE A 695 -13.39 14.64 -24.61
CA ILE A 695 -14.09 13.39 -24.92
C ILE A 695 -13.55 12.25 -24.05
N VAL A 696 -12.22 12.16 -23.85
CA VAL A 696 -11.59 11.16 -22.96
C VAL A 696 -12.06 11.34 -21.51
N PHE A 697 -12.06 12.57 -20.97
CA PHE A 697 -12.58 12.82 -19.62
C PHE A 697 -14.08 12.50 -19.51
N ARG A 698 -14.87 12.80 -20.55
CA ARG A 698 -16.29 12.41 -20.58
C ARG A 698 -16.45 10.90 -20.56
N PHE A 699 -15.65 10.18 -21.36
CA PHE A 699 -15.63 8.72 -21.34
C PHE A 699 -15.32 8.19 -19.95
N PHE A 700 -14.34 8.74 -19.22
CA PHE A 700 -14.05 8.34 -17.84
C PHE A 700 -15.23 8.56 -16.84
N SER A 701 -16.17 9.48 -17.12
CA SER A 701 -17.39 9.63 -16.30
C SER A 701 -18.25 8.35 -16.28
N ILE A 702 -18.18 7.49 -17.31
CA ILE A 702 -18.97 6.24 -17.38
C ILE A 702 -18.75 5.32 -16.18
N CYS A 703 -17.52 5.30 -15.65
CA CYS A 703 -17.14 4.48 -14.50
C CYS A 703 -17.97 4.82 -13.25
N GLY A 704 -18.49 6.05 -13.14
CA GLY A 704 -19.36 6.47 -12.04
C GLY A 704 -20.84 6.13 -12.23
N LYS A 705 -21.25 5.67 -13.42
CA LYS A 705 -22.65 5.41 -13.81
C LYS A 705 -23.04 3.94 -13.66
N HIS A 706 -22.11 3.01 -13.87
CA HIS A 706 -22.33 1.57 -13.67
C HIS A 706 -21.84 1.12 -12.27
N VAL A 707 -22.63 0.30 -11.57
CA VAL A 707 -22.34 -0.09 -10.17
C VAL A 707 -21.05 -0.92 -10.08
N THR A 708 -20.91 -1.97 -10.88
CA THR A 708 -19.72 -2.85 -10.82
C THR A 708 -18.47 -2.14 -11.33
N LEU A 709 -18.57 -1.31 -12.38
CA LEU A 709 -17.42 -0.54 -12.87
C LEU A 709 -16.96 0.48 -11.83
N LYS A 710 -17.89 1.10 -11.11
CA LYS A 710 -17.56 1.98 -9.98
C LYS A 710 -16.85 1.20 -8.87
N MET A 711 -17.35 0.03 -8.52
CA MET A 711 -16.72 -0.82 -7.49
C MET A 711 -15.30 -1.20 -7.92
N LEU A 712 -15.10 -1.67 -9.15
CA LEU A 712 -13.79 -2.04 -9.70
C LEU A 712 -12.84 -0.84 -9.85
N LEU A 713 -13.32 0.33 -10.28
CA LEU A 713 -12.48 1.53 -10.32
C LEU A 713 -12.06 1.94 -8.90
N LEU A 714 -12.97 1.82 -7.93
CA LEU A 714 -12.68 2.11 -6.53
C LEU A 714 -11.67 1.11 -5.95
N THR A 715 -11.76 -0.19 -6.28
CA THR A 715 -10.75 -1.18 -5.87
C THR A 715 -9.37 -0.78 -6.38
N VAL A 716 -9.23 -0.42 -7.66
CA VAL A 716 -7.96 -0.04 -8.27
C VAL A 716 -7.39 1.24 -7.67
N VAL A 717 -8.19 2.31 -7.58
CA VAL A 717 -7.71 3.61 -7.07
C VAL A 717 -7.35 3.53 -5.58
N VAL A 718 -8.16 2.85 -4.77
CA VAL A 718 -7.84 2.65 -3.35
C VAL A 718 -6.64 1.73 -3.16
N SER A 719 -6.47 0.72 -4.02
CA SER A 719 -5.25 -0.11 -4.04
C SER A 719 -4.02 0.72 -4.32
N MET A 720 -4.05 1.56 -5.35
CA MET A 720 -2.94 2.44 -5.72
C MET A 720 -2.59 3.41 -4.57
N TYR A 721 -3.60 3.95 -3.89
CA TYR A 721 -3.39 4.81 -2.72
C TYR A 721 -2.74 4.03 -1.56
N LYS A 722 -3.24 2.85 -1.22
CA LYS A 722 -2.66 2.00 -0.16
C LYS A 722 -1.26 1.50 -0.51
N SER A 723 -0.97 1.25 -1.79
CA SER A 723 0.34 0.79 -2.28
C SER A 723 1.34 1.92 -2.49
N PHE A 724 0.99 3.18 -2.22
CA PHE A 724 1.87 4.34 -2.46
C PHE A 724 3.28 4.14 -1.90
N PHE A 725 3.41 3.73 -0.63
CA PHE A 725 4.72 3.53 0.00
C PHE A 725 5.52 2.36 -0.62
N ILE A 726 4.84 1.32 -1.12
CA ILE A 726 5.51 0.22 -1.84
C ILE A 726 6.00 0.69 -3.20
N ILE A 727 5.21 1.46 -3.94
CA ILE A 727 5.60 2.03 -5.24
C ILE A 727 6.80 2.98 -5.07
N VAL A 728 6.77 3.83 -4.05
CA VAL A 728 7.92 4.70 -3.74
C VAL A 728 9.13 3.87 -3.32
N GLY A 729 8.98 2.79 -2.55
CA GLY A 729 10.05 1.85 -2.25
C GLY A 729 10.67 1.22 -3.50
N MET A 730 9.85 0.73 -4.43
CA MET A 730 10.32 0.22 -5.73
C MET A 730 11.04 1.30 -6.54
N PHE A 731 10.52 2.52 -6.55
CA PHE A 731 11.16 3.66 -7.22
C PHE A 731 12.51 4.03 -6.60
N LEU A 732 12.64 3.99 -5.26
CA LEU A 732 13.92 4.22 -4.57
C LEU A 732 14.96 3.16 -4.91
N LEU A 733 14.56 1.88 -4.94
CA LEU A 733 15.44 0.80 -5.41
C LEU A 733 15.84 1.03 -6.87
N LEU A 734 14.87 1.34 -7.74
CA LEU A 734 15.14 1.66 -9.14
C LEU A 734 16.13 2.83 -9.28
N LEU A 735 16.01 3.86 -8.46
CA LEU A 735 16.93 5.01 -8.45
C LEU A 735 18.36 4.60 -8.02
N CYS A 736 18.50 3.76 -7.00
CA CYS A 736 19.81 3.21 -6.59
C CYS A 736 20.47 2.44 -7.72
N TYR A 737 19.72 1.54 -8.37
CA TYR A 737 20.21 0.80 -9.53
C TYR A 737 20.52 1.76 -10.68
N ALA A 738 19.67 2.75 -10.97
CA ALA A 738 19.91 3.71 -12.04
C ALA A 738 21.26 4.44 -11.87
N PHE A 739 21.55 4.94 -10.68
CA PHE A 739 22.84 5.57 -10.38
C PHE A 739 24.01 4.59 -10.54
N ALA A 740 23.89 3.37 -10.01
CA ALA A 740 24.92 2.35 -10.17
C ALA A 740 25.13 1.97 -11.65
N GLY A 741 24.05 1.89 -12.44
CA GLY A 741 24.08 1.59 -13.87
C GLY A 741 24.73 2.71 -14.70
N VAL A 742 24.53 3.98 -14.34
CA VAL A 742 25.23 5.12 -14.99
C VAL A 742 26.74 5.04 -14.74
N VAL A 743 27.16 4.67 -13.52
CA VAL A 743 28.58 4.51 -13.15
C VAL A 743 29.21 3.27 -13.79
N LEU A 744 28.48 2.16 -13.90
CA LEU A 744 28.99 0.89 -14.43
C LEU A 744 28.92 0.80 -15.95
N PHE A 745 27.84 1.29 -16.57
CA PHE A 745 27.50 1.03 -17.97
C PHE A 745 27.27 2.30 -18.80
N GLY A 746 27.64 3.48 -18.27
CA GLY A 746 27.28 4.75 -18.91
C GLY A 746 27.89 5.00 -20.28
N THR A 747 29.04 4.38 -20.59
CA THR A 747 29.76 4.51 -21.87
C THR A 747 29.85 3.21 -22.66
N VAL A 748 29.09 2.17 -22.28
CA VAL A 748 29.11 0.88 -22.96
C VAL A 748 28.76 1.02 -24.44
N LYS A 749 29.54 0.36 -25.29
CA LYS A 749 29.33 0.31 -26.74
C LYS A 749 27.93 -0.19 -27.09
N TYR A 750 27.34 0.41 -28.12
CA TYR A 750 26.04 -0.03 -28.62
C TYR A 750 26.09 -1.48 -29.12
N GLY A 751 25.05 -2.23 -28.77
CA GLY A 751 24.95 -3.67 -28.99
C GLY A 751 23.62 -4.06 -29.64
N GLU A 752 23.06 -5.20 -29.24
CA GLU A 752 21.77 -5.67 -29.75
C GLU A 752 20.60 -4.77 -29.29
N ASN A 753 20.56 -4.46 -28.00
CA ASN A 753 19.50 -3.68 -27.36
C ASN A 753 19.99 -2.41 -26.68
N ILE A 754 21.28 -2.30 -26.33
CA ILE A 754 21.87 -1.00 -25.96
C ILE A 754 22.01 -0.14 -27.22
N ASN A 755 21.26 0.96 -27.27
CA ASN A 755 21.19 1.85 -28.42
C ASN A 755 20.87 3.29 -27.98
N ARG A 756 20.54 4.19 -28.92
CA ARG A 756 20.20 5.59 -28.63
C ARG A 756 19.00 5.73 -27.67
N HIS A 757 18.04 4.81 -27.73
CA HIS A 757 16.82 4.83 -26.91
C HIS A 757 17.05 4.18 -25.54
N ALA A 758 17.80 3.08 -25.48
CA ALA A 758 18.09 2.34 -24.27
C ALA A 758 19.59 2.38 -23.97
N ASN A 759 20.02 3.25 -23.05
CA ASN A 759 21.40 3.34 -22.58
C ASN A 759 21.46 3.93 -21.16
N PHE A 760 22.62 3.81 -20.53
CA PHE A 760 22.89 4.29 -19.17
C PHE A 760 23.68 5.61 -19.14
N SER A 761 23.67 6.38 -20.24
CA SER A 761 24.48 7.61 -20.34
C SER A 761 24.06 8.72 -19.35
N SER A 762 22.80 8.72 -18.92
CA SER A 762 22.26 9.64 -17.93
C SER A 762 21.27 8.94 -16.99
N ALA A 763 21.07 9.49 -15.79
CA ALA A 763 20.16 8.89 -14.80
C ALA A 763 18.72 8.76 -15.33
N GLY A 764 18.22 9.74 -16.08
CA GLY A 764 16.88 9.68 -16.68
C GLY A 764 16.72 8.51 -17.65
N LYS A 765 17.71 8.27 -18.52
CA LYS A 765 17.69 7.13 -19.45
C LYS A 765 17.89 5.80 -18.73
N ALA A 766 18.74 5.76 -17.70
CA ALA A 766 18.88 4.57 -16.86
C ALA A 766 17.57 4.21 -16.15
N ILE A 767 16.82 5.20 -15.65
CA ILE A 767 15.50 5.00 -15.02
C ILE A 767 14.51 4.41 -16.03
N THR A 768 14.43 4.94 -17.26
CA THR A 768 13.51 4.40 -18.27
C THR A 768 13.90 2.99 -18.74
N VAL A 769 15.20 2.70 -18.88
CA VAL A 769 15.70 1.36 -19.20
C VAL A 769 15.36 0.36 -18.08
N LEU A 770 15.57 0.74 -16.82
CA LEU A 770 15.21 -0.12 -15.70
C LEU A 770 13.70 -0.34 -15.59
N PHE A 771 12.89 0.68 -15.85
CA PHE A 771 11.45 0.52 -15.91
C PHE A 771 11.03 -0.46 -17.02
N ARG A 772 11.65 -0.37 -18.20
CA ARG A 772 11.49 -1.32 -19.31
C ARG A 772 11.91 -2.75 -18.95
N ILE A 773 12.95 -2.90 -18.13
CA ILE A 773 13.41 -4.21 -17.63
C ILE A 773 12.38 -4.81 -16.65
N VAL A 774 11.75 -3.99 -15.80
CA VAL A 774 10.71 -4.45 -14.86
C VAL A 774 9.46 -4.94 -15.58
N THR A 775 9.09 -4.31 -16.71
CA THR A 775 8.01 -4.83 -17.58
C THR A 775 8.45 -6.07 -18.38
N GLY A 776 9.71 -6.49 -18.22
CA GLY A 776 10.27 -7.69 -18.81
C GLY A 776 10.61 -7.55 -20.28
N GLU A 777 10.91 -6.37 -20.81
CA GLU A 777 11.29 -6.27 -22.22
C GLU A 777 12.79 -6.56 -22.41
N ASP A 778 13.11 -7.73 -23.01
CA ASP A 778 14.45 -8.20 -23.42
C ASP A 778 15.62 -7.78 -22.49
N TRP A 779 15.41 -7.90 -21.19
CA TRP A 779 16.38 -7.47 -20.17
C TRP A 779 17.69 -8.25 -20.24
N ASN A 780 17.62 -9.52 -20.61
CA ASN A 780 18.77 -10.40 -20.73
C ASN A 780 19.68 -9.97 -21.89
N LYS A 781 19.13 -9.50 -23.02
CA LYS A 781 19.91 -8.95 -24.13
C LYS A 781 20.66 -7.68 -23.73
N ILE A 782 20.01 -6.81 -22.94
CA ILE A 782 20.65 -5.62 -22.36
C ILE A 782 21.80 -6.01 -21.42
N MET A 783 21.60 -7.05 -20.61
CA MET A 783 22.64 -7.60 -19.75
C MET A 783 23.85 -8.09 -20.56
N HIS A 784 23.65 -8.88 -21.62
CA HIS A 784 24.73 -9.37 -22.49
C HIS A 784 25.47 -8.28 -23.25
N ASP A 785 24.79 -7.18 -23.60
CA ASP A 785 25.44 -5.99 -24.14
C ASP A 785 26.34 -5.30 -23.10
N CYS A 786 25.88 -5.18 -21.86
CA CYS A 786 26.67 -4.65 -20.74
C CYS A 786 27.81 -5.58 -20.27
N MET A 787 27.83 -6.83 -20.73
CA MET A 787 28.90 -7.79 -20.47
C MET A 787 30.05 -7.71 -21.49
N VAL A 788 29.95 -6.88 -22.54
CA VAL A 788 30.95 -6.79 -23.62
C VAL A 788 32.38 -6.59 -23.09
N GLN A 789 33.32 -7.40 -23.60
CA GLN A 789 34.75 -7.37 -23.26
C GLN A 789 35.60 -7.34 -24.54
N PRO A 790 36.91 -7.01 -24.45
CA PRO A 790 37.84 -7.13 -25.57
C PRO A 790 37.81 -8.55 -26.16
N PRO A 791 37.91 -8.72 -27.50
CA PRO A 791 38.25 -7.72 -28.52
C PRO A 791 37.06 -6.90 -29.06
N PHE A 792 35.86 -7.02 -28.50
CA PHE A 792 34.65 -6.35 -29.03
C PHE A 792 34.51 -4.88 -28.62
N CYS A 793 35.34 -4.43 -27.68
CA CYS A 793 35.42 -3.06 -27.16
C CYS A 793 36.90 -2.65 -26.95
N THR A 794 37.11 -1.34 -26.81
CA THR A 794 38.40 -0.70 -26.54
C THR A 794 38.58 -0.41 -25.03
N PRO A 795 39.47 -1.15 -24.34
CA PRO A 795 39.73 -0.91 -22.93
C PRO A 795 40.57 0.35 -22.72
N ASP A 796 40.35 1.04 -21.60
CA ASP A 796 41.24 2.09 -21.09
C ASP A 796 41.62 1.75 -19.64
N ASN A 797 42.91 1.83 -19.32
CA ASN A 797 43.44 1.50 -18.00
C ASN A 797 43.34 2.68 -17.02
N SER A 798 43.17 3.91 -17.52
CA SER A 798 43.18 5.10 -16.68
C SER A 798 41.81 5.47 -16.14
N THR A 799 40.77 5.40 -16.98
CA THR A 799 39.46 5.97 -16.66
C THR A 799 38.29 5.18 -17.24
N TYR A 800 37.23 4.98 -16.46
CA TYR A 800 36.06 4.20 -16.91
C TYR A 800 35.24 4.90 -18.01
N TRP A 801 35.29 6.24 -18.10
CA TRP A 801 34.50 7.01 -19.07
C TRP A 801 35.15 7.13 -20.45
N LYS A 802 36.44 6.76 -20.59
CA LYS A 802 37.11 6.68 -21.90
C LYS A 802 37.08 5.28 -22.49
N THR A 803 36.69 4.26 -21.71
CA THR A 803 36.44 2.92 -22.23
C THR A 803 34.99 2.76 -22.65
N ASP A 804 34.80 2.04 -23.75
CA ASP A 804 33.50 1.57 -24.24
C ASP A 804 33.20 0.11 -23.84
N CYS A 805 34.06 -0.47 -22.99
CA CYS A 805 33.87 -1.82 -22.46
C CYS A 805 32.86 -1.87 -21.32
N GLY A 806 32.20 -3.03 -21.19
CA GLY A 806 31.30 -3.34 -20.09
C GLY A 806 32.00 -4.00 -18.91
N ASN A 807 31.19 -4.43 -17.94
CA ASN A 807 31.65 -5.17 -16.77
C ASN A 807 30.89 -6.49 -16.67
N TYR A 808 31.56 -7.61 -17.01
CA TYR A 808 30.95 -8.94 -17.04
C TYR A 808 30.29 -9.33 -15.70
N ALA A 809 31.07 -9.40 -14.61
CA ALA A 809 30.55 -9.78 -13.30
C ALA A 809 29.59 -8.72 -12.72
N GLY A 810 29.89 -7.44 -12.95
CA GLY A 810 29.04 -6.33 -12.53
C GLY A 810 27.66 -6.37 -13.19
N ALA A 811 27.57 -6.65 -14.49
CA ALA A 811 26.31 -6.79 -15.22
C ALA A 811 25.50 -7.97 -14.71
N LEU A 812 26.11 -9.15 -14.57
CA LEU A 812 25.42 -10.33 -14.04
C LEU A 812 24.79 -10.07 -12.67
N MET A 813 25.58 -9.55 -11.73
CA MET A 813 25.08 -9.22 -10.39
C MET A 813 23.96 -8.17 -10.48
N TYR A 814 24.20 -7.08 -11.21
CA TYR A 814 23.27 -5.95 -11.31
C TYR A 814 21.91 -6.34 -11.91
N PHE A 815 21.90 -6.99 -13.07
CA PHE A 815 20.64 -7.30 -13.76
C PHE A 815 19.89 -8.46 -13.10
N CYS A 816 20.61 -9.52 -12.67
CA CYS A 816 19.97 -10.64 -12.00
C CYS A 816 19.38 -10.23 -10.65
N SER A 817 20.12 -9.48 -9.83
CA SER A 817 19.60 -9.04 -8.53
C SER A 817 18.43 -8.06 -8.68
N PHE A 818 18.51 -7.11 -9.63
CA PHE A 818 17.44 -6.18 -9.91
C PHE A 818 16.16 -6.89 -10.33
N TYR A 819 16.27 -7.85 -11.26
CA TYR A 819 15.13 -8.57 -11.80
C TYR A 819 14.44 -9.43 -10.72
N VAL A 820 15.22 -10.16 -9.90
CA VAL A 820 14.67 -10.97 -8.79
C VAL A 820 13.97 -10.07 -7.76
N ILE A 821 14.63 -9.00 -7.31
CA ILE A 821 14.09 -8.13 -6.26
C ILE A 821 12.80 -7.44 -6.73
N ILE A 822 12.76 -6.90 -7.95
CA ILE A 822 11.61 -6.12 -8.40
C ILE A 822 10.50 -7.03 -8.97
N ALA A 823 10.82 -7.87 -9.95
CA ALA A 823 9.79 -8.63 -10.68
C ALA A 823 9.22 -9.79 -9.85
N TYR A 824 10.06 -10.56 -9.15
CA TYR A 824 9.61 -11.75 -8.41
C TYR A 824 9.21 -11.48 -6.96
N ILE A 825 9.67 -10.38 -6.36
CA ILE A 825 9.38 -10.07 -4.95
C ILE A 825 8.46 -8.85 -4.83
N MET A 826 8.92 -7.67 -5.27
CA MET A 826 8.17 -6.41 -5.04
C MET A 826 6.87 -6.29 -5.82
N LEU A 827 6.84 -6.72 -7.09
CA LEU A 827 5.63 -6.65 -7.91
C LEU A 827 4.49 -7.51 -7.32
N ASN A 828 4.85 -8.64 -6.69
CA ASN A 828 3.90 -9.55 -6.05
C ASN A 828 3.23 -8.95 -4.80
N LEU A 829 3.83 -7.95 -4.15
CA LEU A 829 3.16 -7.18 -3.10
C LEU A 829 2.00 -6.34 -3.64
N LEU A 830 2.13 -5.79 -4.86
CA LEU A 830 1.01 -5.06 -5.48
C LEU A 830 -0.16 -5.99 -5.77
N VAL A 831 0.12 -7.21 -6.23
CA VAL A 831 -0.91 -8.24 -6.45
C VAL A 831 -1.64 -8.54 -5.14
N ALA A 832 -0.90 -8.73 -4.03
CA ALA A 832 -1.50 -8.98 -2.72
C ALA A 832 -2.46 -7.84 -2.28
N ILE A 833 -2.06 -6.59 -2.49
CA ILE A 833 -2.88 -5.41 -2.15
C ILE A 833 -4.13 -5.31 -3.03
N ILE A 834 -4.02 -5.62 -4.32
CA ILE A 834 -5.17 -5.61 -5.23
C ILE A 834 -6.17 -6.69 -4.81
N VAL A 835 -5.71 -7.91 -4.48
CA VAL A 835 -6.57 -9.02 -4.03
C VAL A 835 -7.35 -8.63 -2.76
N GLU A 836 -6.70 -7.99 -1.80
CA GLU A 836 -7.35 -7.51 -0.58
C GLU A 836 -8.40 -6.43 -0.85
N ASN A 837 -8.06 -5.39 -1.62
CA ASN A 837 -9.04 -4.33 -1.89
C ASN A 837 -10.15 -4.79 -2.81
N PHE A 838 -9.88 -5.76 -3.68
CA PHE A 838 -10.90 -6.44 -4.45
C PHE A 838 -11.93 -7.10 -3.53
N SER A 839 -11.50 -7.88 -2.52
CA SER A 839 -12.46 -8.44 -1.54
C SER A 839 -13.17 -7.35 -0.72
N LEU A 840 -12.50 -6.24 -0.42
CA LEU A 840 -13.08 -5.15 0.36
C LEU A 840 -14.18 -4.37 -0.38
N PHE A 841 -14.06 -4.07 -1.67
CA PHE A 841 -15.05 -3.24 -2.39
C PHE A 841 -15.93 -4.00 -3.36
N TYR A 842 -15.46 -5.13 -3.91
CA TYR A 842 -16.27 -5.96 -4.77
C TYR A 842 -17.14 -6.86 -3.90
N SER A 843 -18.46 -6.72 -4.06
CA SER A 843 -19.44 -7.52 -3.32
C SER A 843 -20.38 -8.18 -4.30
N THR A 844 -20.44 -9.50 -4.26
CA THR A 844 -21.51 -10.27 -4.90
C THR A 844 -22.72 -10.27 -3.97
N GLU A 845 -23.93 -10.43 -4.53
CA GLU A 845 -25.11 -10.74 -3.72
C GLU A 845 -24.89 -12.10 -3.04
N GLU A 846 -24.90 -12.10 -1.71
CA GLU A 846 -24.79 -13.31 -0.89
C GLU A 846 -26.00 -13.38 0.05
N ASP A 847 -26.61 -14.56 0.18
CA ASP A 847 -27.86 -14.73 0.95
C ASP A 847 -27.72 -14.51 2.46
N GLN A 848 -26.49 -14.50 2.97
CA GLN A 848 -26.19 -14.45 4.41
C GLN A 848 -25.68 -13.08 4.89
N LEU A 849 -25.28 -12.20 3.96
CA LEU A 849 -24.66 -10.91 4.25
C LEU A 849 -25.44 -9.78 3.57
N LEU A 850 -25.30 -8.57 4.11
CA LEU A 850 -26.01 -7.40 3.59
C LEU A 850 -25.41 -6.98 2.23
N SER A 851 -26.23 -7.02 1.18
CA SER A 851 -25.83 -6.69 -0.19
C SER A 851 -25.70 -5.18 -0.41
N TYR A 852 -25.03 -4.80 -1.50
CA TYR A 852 -25.07 -3.43 -2.01
C TYR A 852 -26.51 -2.94 -2.25
N ASN A 853 -27.39 -3.80 -2.75
CA ASN A 853 -28.79 -3.47 -3.02
C ASN A 853 -29.57 -3.22 -1.72
N ASP A 854 -29.32 -4.01 -0.67
CA ASP A 854 -29.90 -3.80 0.65
C ASP A 854 -29.47 -2.46 1.26
N LEU A 855 -28.17 -2.14 1.18
CA LEU A 855 -27.64 -0.87 1.66
C LEU A 855 -28.24 0.31 0.89
N ARG A 856 -28.39 0.17 -0.44
CA ARG A 856 -29.00 1.19 -1.28
C ARG A 856 -30.47 1.39 -0.92
N HIS A 857 -31.20 0.32 -0.68
CA HIS A 857 -32.60 0.38 -0.24
C HIS A 857 -32.70 1.06 1.13
N PHE A 858 -31.86 0.66 2.09
CA PHE A 858 -31.78 1.29 3.40
C PHE A 858 -31.52 2.81 3.31
N GLN A 859 -30.60 3.24 2.47
CA GLN A 859 -30.33 4.68 2.24
C GLN A 859 -31.54 5.44 1.67
N ILE A 860 -32.32 4.81 0.79
CA ILE A 860 -33.53 5.42 0.21
C ILE A 860 -34.59 5.58 1.30
N ILE A 861 -34.82 4.54 2.11
CA ILE A 861 -35.76 4.61 3.24
C ILE A 861 -35.30 5.64 4.27
N TRP A 862 -34.01 5.66 4.60
CA TRP A 862 -33.44 6.66 5.51
C TRP A 862 -33.73 8.08 5.06
N ASN A 863 -33.51 8.37 3.77
CA ASN A 863 -33.79 9.69 3.20
C ASN A 863 -35.28 10.09 3.19
N MET A 864 -36.20 9.12 3.20
CA MET A 864 -37.64 9.40 3.33
C MET A 864 -38.06 9.65 4.78
N VAL A 865 -37.27 9.19 5.74
CA VAL A 865 -37.56 9.34 7.18
C VAL A 865 -36.86 10.58 7.75
N ASP A 866 -35.68 10.93 7.23
CA ASP A 866 -34.88 12.06 7.68
C ASP A 866 -35.03 13.27 6.75
N ASP A 867 -36.07 14.07 6.99
CA ASP A 867 -36.37 15.27 6.22
C ASP A 867 -35.32 16.38 6.39
N LYS A 868 -34.68 16.47 7.56
CA LYS A 868 -33.77 17.57 7.93
C LYS A 868 -32.36 17.40 7.39
N ARG A 869 -31.93 16.15 7.12
CA ARG A 869 -30.63 15.82 6.50
C ARG A 869 -29.44 16.42 7.26
N GLU A 870 -29.58 16.53 8.57
CA GLU A 870 -28.55 17.03 9.50
C GLU A 870 -27.65 15.89 10.01
#